data_AF-A0A0K2H3F6-F1
#
_entry.id   AF-A0A0K2H3F6-F1
#
_cell.length_a   1.000
_cell.length_b   1.000
_cell.length_c   1.000
_cell.angle_alpha   90.00
_cell.angle_beta   90.00
_cell.angle_gamma   90.00
#
_symmetry.space_group_name_H-M   'P 1'
#
loop_
_entity.id
_entity.type
_entity.pdbx_description
1 polymer ?
#
loop_
_entity_poly.entity_id
_entity_poly.type
_entity_poly.pdbx_seq_one_letter_code
_entity_poly.pdbx_strand_id
1 'polypeptide(L)'
;MSVQMWLAVAEDELSARIPGLLDSAQQANVEPLFVWSGLAMDEVERIDRFLGALLAHHLSGGTEEGIAAARETVDKHPLVTLASLVGRAARVASASEMWLDWPAALQLDARSEATSQLIDHLAEAVPGMLEKIGLPYDVSSDDEPAADARQRCAQLMLLHAGVQLSVMPLIIERFEQMAGVAEMAEPTSNDLVQALLKVHDKLNDFVAEVAESEDGENPLALRQLTRTAPRQALKLFKATLGYSIATAADPANWEAREELGQLDAGLPPILVSGAREELRLRPVGTADRREAVGVVATTGRPQLYFDESTQSVAVQLPKPAEAAGRSWRVTYGGTVATTPVVGLEDSQPRPIVTIDEPVRDVLVELGEEKHWKVPAISTEDPILIFGADGQSVTDKVSVHSGSATVVYPVDAKLVDPVTGREVPTFSDPRSFSWDLWQVVEIDLSDVYAVQVRRAGQAGEVRSASPQRQPRMTMPHARLDGAVTSFGTPVHNGGPVAVFPPTLSGKDESWRAIVTEFAGYGVFSTESVMVYDLDVPAAGGEVEILTDDDYPWLGEFVVRLVNPRGRSFQKHFAIAEQAELTVTYRGGGDGFRIPTEDGLSPAEIRVNSGEKPLAAAPVIVRLGADDVTGTVDLSTEEGAWLSLQVTPGVLQFEVPLADETVARRTTTLVTRPRRIDAFGRIVVSAPGELRHAHIAVSSGERDICRVPLVRSGDTGYAELGQFADRVSLLKALRVSLDWTRVTGRKRLSVPLVEAGSRDVIRSVAFNEEAPDIIEIDVSCEVAHLPMTLWLWAAGAPWREPAAVEVVEGECELPEDLRGFGPFVAQVTLGVEKDRHPQWPAEGSTVLHHGDDGEVVSFSDDSASDPVSLARQQWGELNQDQLARLWTLFATQRLGRATTMAQANPLLAAPVLGRILCASPRAGLAALNRSAIALGDQPGMLIASGLVLGDFSQKEAVPGRRRVPWLGALAALADLPNGDIDRARELDYLRTMGGQALLDVAASGQDTTLESACIDQSSVQITALPEAQASAILSQVFDSHRMVPGPLTDDDARFTAIYEVVRNRNEIVESGVMARLAAASRILFKTVSKASPRLRKAVNVRFHKLDGIDADDASLHWTLVPGTSLLIAVAARVLARAKAENPEVSDAAVRDLTPLWAQLADLVPTLVMSDLLIADALVTHALHGDVTTLPEPVTEAGLVQDADSGDSTDPAL
;
A
#
# COMPACT_ATOMS: atom_id res chain seq x y z
N MET A 1 25.30 19.80 -5.38
CA MET A 1 25.99 19.90 -4.08
C MET A 1 27.34 19.22 -4.24
N SER A 2 28.46 19.83 -3.84
CA SER A 2 29.77 19.13 -3.91
C SER A 2 29.87 18.09 -2.78
N VAL A 3 30.69 17.05 -2.96
CA VAL A 3 30.91 16.01 -1.92
C VAL A 3 31.39 16.63 -0.61
N GLN A 4 32.29 17.62 -0.68
CA GLN A 4 32.77 18.36 0.51
C GLN A 4 31.64 19.10 1.24
N MET A 5 30.69 19.70 0.50
CA MET A 5 29.54 20.35 1.12
C MET A 5 28.62 19.32 1.79
N TRP A 6 28.44 18.15 1.16
CA TRP A 6 27.65 17.07 1.76
C TRP A 6 28.28 16.56 3.05
N LEU A 7 29.60 16.33 3.08
CA LEU A 7 30.31 15.91 4.28
C LEU A 7 30.21 16.95 5.41
N ALA A 8 30.24 18.24 5.09
CA ALA A 8 30.03 19.30 6.08
C ALA A 8 28.61 19.26 6.67
N VAL A 9 27.58 19.09 5.83
CA VAL A 9 26.19 18.93 6.30
C VAL A 9 26.03 17.67 7.15
N ALA A 10 26.60 16.54 6.74
CA ALA A 10 26.56 15.30 7.51
C ALA A 10 27.30 15.41 8.86
N GLU A 11 28.42 16.14 8.90
CA GLU A 11 29.14 16.45 10.14
C GLU A 11 28.29 17.30 11.10
N ASP A 12 27.62 18.34 10.58
CA ASP A 12 26.72 19.20 11.37
C ASP A 12 25.50 18.41 11.89
N GLU A 13 24.90 17.57 11.06
CA GLU A 13 23.80 16.68 11.45
C GLU A 13 24.22 15.71 12.56
N LEU A 14 25.38 15.05 12.43
CA LEU A 14 25.92 14.17 13.46
C LEU A 14 26.25 14.96 14.74
N SER A 15 26.81 16.16 14.61
CA SER A 15 27.14 17.02 15.75
C SER A 15 25.89 17.42 16.53
N ALA A 16 24.74 17.59 15.87
CA ALA A 16 23.47 17.85 16.53
C ALA A 16 22.93 16.63 17.30
N ARG A 17 23.29 15.40 16.92
CA ARG A 17 22.89 14.16 17.61
C ARG A 17 23.68 13.88 18.90
N ILE A 18 24.94 14.34 18.99
CA ILE A 18 25.82 14.02 20.14
C ILE A 18 25.30 14.53 21.50
N PRO A 19 24.84 15.79 21.66
CA PRO A 19 24.31 16.25 22.95
C PRO A 19 23.13 15.40 23.43
N GLY A 20 22.22 15.03 22.51
CA GLY A 20 21.08 14.16 22.83
C GLY A 20 21.51 12.76 23.28
N LEU A 21 22.57 12.20 22.68
CA LEU A 21 23.18 10.94 23.13
C LEU A 21 23.73 11.05 24.56
N LEU A 22 24.49 12.12 24.85
CA LEU A 22 25.10 12.32 26.17
C LEU A 22 24.03 12.52 27.25
N ASP A 23 23.03 13.34 26.98
CA ASP A 23 21.90 13.59 27.89
C ASP A 23 21.11 12.31 28.15
N SER A 24 20.80 11.53 27.09
CA SER A 24 20.11 10.25 27.22
C SER A 24 20.90 9.24 28.04
N ALA A 25 22.21 9.14 27.80
CA ALA A 25 23.10 8.25 28.56
C ALA A 25 23.18 8.66 30.04
N GLN A 26 23.26 9.96 30.32
CA GLN A 26 23.28 10.49 31.69
C GLN A 26 21.96 10.23 32.41
N GLN A 27 20.82 10.46 31.77
CA GLN A 27 19.48 10.19 32.33
C GLN A 27 19.28 8.70 32.63
N ALA A 28 19.74 7.83 31.72
CA ALA A 28 19.66 6.39 31.89
C ALA A 28 20.77 5.80 32.79
N ASN A 29 21.74 6.62 33.24
CA ASN A 29 22.90 6.22 34.03
C ASN A 29 23.74 5.10 33.37
N VAL A 30 23.98 5.23 32.07
CA VAL A 30 24.73 4.27 31.22
C VAL A 30 25.91 4.94 30.51
N GLU A 31 26.82 4.14 29.96
CA GLU A 31 27.98 4.64 29.21
C GLU A 31 27.56 5.16 27.81
N PRO A 32 27.99 6.37 27.40
CA PRO A 32 27.61 6.93 26.10
C PRO A 32 28.46 6.32 24.98
N LEU A 33 27.89 5.41 24.18
CA LEU A 33 28.57 4.78 23.05
C LEU A 33 28.00 5.29 21.71
N PHE A 34 28.87 5.47 20.71
CA PHE A 34 28.54 6.12 19.43
C PHE A 34 27.37 5.47 18.69
N VAL A 35 27.23 4.14 18.72
CA VAL A 35 26.13 3.43 18.04
C VAL A 35 24.73 3.90 18.51
N TRP A 36 24.58 4.46 19.72
CA TRP A 36 23.32 5.03 20.21
C TRP A 36 23.06 6.48 19.78
N SER A 37 23.88 7.05 18.88
CA SER A 37 23.65 8.39 18.29
C SER A 37 22.39 8.49 17.40
N GLY A 38 21.71 7.37 17.15
CA GLY A 38 20.54 7.31 16.26
C GLY A 38 20.88 7.10 14.79
N LEU A 39 22.15 6.80 14.47
CA LEU A 39 22.61 6.52 13.11
C LEU A 39 22.13 5.14 12.62
N ALA A 40 21.61 5.05 11.40
CA ALA A 40 21.24 3.78 10.75
C ALA A 40 22.36 3.24 9.84
N MET A 41 22.33 1.94 9.53
CA MET A 41 23.40 1.30 8.74
C MET A 41 23.44 1.77 7.28
N ASP A 42 22.29 2.07 6.69
CA ASP A 42 22.17 2.63 5.35
C ASP A 42 22.69 4.08 5.27
N GLU A 43 22.53 4.88 6.34
CA GLU A 43 23.19 6.17 6.50
C GLU A 43 24.72 6.04 6.55
N VAL A 44 25.25 5.05 7.29
CA VAL A 44 26.69 4.75 7.31
C VAL A 44 27.20 4.42 5.91
N GLU A 45 26.47 3.63 5.13
CA GLU A 45 26.90 3.28 3.77
C GLU A 45 26.92 4.48 2.83
N ARG A 46 25.98 5.41 3.03
CA ARG A 46 25.98 6.70 2.33
C ARG A 46 27.20 7.55 2.71
N ILE A 47 27.55 7.59 4.00
CA ILE A 47 28.78 8.21 4.50
C ILE A 47 30.01 7.54 3.87
N ASP A 48 30.11 6.22 3.92
CA ASP A 48 31.21 5.44 3.34
C ASP A 48 31.37 5.78 1.85
N ARG A 49 30.26 5.88 1.10
CA ARG A 49 30.28 6.19 -0.33
C ARG A 49 30.87 7.57 -0.62
N PHE A 50 30.40 8.61 0.08
CA PHE A 50 30.83 9.98 -0.16
C PHE A 50 32.21 10.29 0.42
N LEU A 51 32.51 9.79 1.63
CA LEU A 51 33.83 9.89 2.22
C LEU A 51 34.86 9.16 1.36
N GLY A 52 34.56 7.94 0.92
CA GLY A 52 35.42 7.15 0.05
C GLY A 52 35.68 7.82 -1.29
N ALA A 53 34.67 8.40 -1.93
CA ALA A 53 34.83 9.14 -3.18
C ALA A 53 35.81 10.32 -3.05
N LEU A 54 35.75 11.07 -1.95
CA LEU A 54 36.64 12.20 -1.70
C LEU A 54 38.07 11.74 -1.35
N LEU A 55 38.19 10.74 -0.48
CA LEU A 55 39.50 10.19 -0.11
C LEU A 55 40.20 9.53 -1.32
N ALA A 56 39.47 8.79 -2.15
CA ALA A 56 39.99 8.20 -3.37
C ALA A 56 40.50 9.28 -4.33
N HIS A 57 39.78 10.40 -4.44
CA HIS A 57 40.23 11.54 -5.24
C HIS A 57 41.57 12.10 -4.74
N HIS A 58 41.71 12.34 -3.44
CA HIS A 58 42.96 12.85 -2.84
C HIS A 58 44.12 11.86 -2.94
N LEU A 59 43.86 10.57 -2.73
CA LEU A 59 44.89 9.52 -2.68
C LEU A 59 45.28 8.97 -4.06
N SER A 60 44.51 9.26 -5.12
CA SER A 60 44.71 8.75 -6.49
C SER A 60 46.11 8.96 -7.07
N GLY A 61 46.83 10.01 -6.62
CA GLY A 61 48.18 10.33 -7.08
C GLY A 61 49.32 9.85 -6.17
N GLY A 62 49.02 9.33 -4.96
CA GLY A 62 50.03 8.92 -3.97
C GLY A 62 51.03 10.00 -3.57
N THR A 63 50.70 11.28 -3.74
CA THR A 63 51.57 12.42 -3.45
C THR A 63 51.50 12.79 -1.97
N GLU A 64 52.59 13.35 -1.41
CA GLU A 64 52.57 13.86 -0.02
C GLU A 64 51.47 14.92 0.19
N GLU A 65 51.23 15.79 -0.81
CA GLU A 65 50.14 16.77 -0.79
C GLU A 65 48.76 16.09 -0.76
N GLY A 66 48.57 15.02 -1.52
CA GLY A 66 47.32 14.25 -1.53
C GLY A 66 47.08 13.53 -0.20
N ILE A 67 48.12 12.94 0.40
CA ILE A 67 48.04 12.30 1.73
C ILE A 67 47.72 13.36 2.80
N ALA A 68 48.35 14.53 2.75
CA ALA A 68 48.06 15.63 3.67
C ALA A 68 46.61 16.13 3.54
N ALA A 69 46.08 16.25 2.31
CA ALA A 69 44.69 16.62 2.08
C ALA A 69 43.70 15.54 2.59
N ALA A 70 44.04 14.26 2.45
CA ALA A 70 43.24 13.17 3.00
C ALA A 70 43.21 13.19 4.54
N ARG A 71 44.36 13.44 5.20
CA ARG A 71 44.45 13.65 6.65
C ARG A 71 43.63 14.86 7.10
N GLU A 72 43.76 15.98 6.40
CA GLU A 72 42.99 17.19 6.67
C GLU A 72 41.48 16.95 6.54
N THR A 73 41.05 16.10 5.60
CA THR A 73 39.64 15.74 5.40
C THR A 73 39.09 14.99 6.61
N VAL A 74 39.78 13.94 7.08
CA VAL A 74 39.32 13.16 8.25
C VAL A 74 39.40 13.98 9.55
N ASP A 75 40.37 14.88 9.67
CA ASP A 75 40.53 15.75 10.84
C ASP A 75 39.47 16.86 10.90
N LYS A 76 38.99 17.35 9.74
CA LYS A 76 37.90 18.34 9.63
C LYS A 76 36.52 17.73 9.83
N HIS A 77 36.36 16.43 9.56
CA HIS A 77 35.08 15.72 9.67
C HIS A 77 35.22 14.50 10.60
N PRO A 78 35.52 14.71 11.90
CA PRO A 78 35.76 13.62 12.84
C PRO A 78 34.51 12.76 13.10
N LEU A 79 33.30 13.32 13.14
CA LEU A 79 32.09 12.53 13.41
C LEU A 79 31.70 11.66 12.22
N VAL A 80 31.82 12.17 10.99
CA VAL A 80 31.66 11.38 9.76
C VAL A 80 32.68 10.23 9.72
N THR A 81 33.94 10.53 10.08
CA THR A 81 35.01 9.52 10.11
C THR A 81 34.72 8.43 11.16
N LEU A 82 34.31 8.83 12.37
CA LEU A 82 33.91 7.90 13.43
C LEU A 82 32.69 7.06 13.01
N ALA A 83 31.69 7.67 12.39
CA ALA A 83 30.52 6.96 11.87
C ALA A 83 30.89 5.85 10.87
N SER A 84 31.80 6.16 9.93
CA SER A 84 32.33 5.19 8.97
C SER A 84 33.08 4.03 9.67
N LEU A 85 33.97 4.35 10.61
CA LEU A 85 34.77 3.36 11.35
C LEU A 85 33.90 2.47 12.26
N VAL A 86 32.98 3.07 13.03
CA VAL A 86 32.04 2.36 13.93
C VAL A 86 31.11 1.47 13.13
N GLY A 87 30.52 1.98 12.05
CA GLY A 87 29.65 1.17 11.21
C GLY A 87 30.41 0.06 10.46
N ARG A 88 31.71 0.24 10.20
CA ARG A 88 32.57 -0.86 9.75
C ARG A 88 32.83 -1.89 10.85
N ALA A 89 33.16 -1.45 12.06
CA ALA A 89 33.36 -2.33 13.21
C ALA A 89 32.12 -3.18 13.52
N ALA A 90 30.91 -2.68 13.27
CA ALA A 90 29.67 -3.46 13.37
C ALA A 90 29.54 -4.60 12.32
N ARG A 91 30.35 -4.63 11.25
CA ARG A 91 30.24 -5.57 10.12
C ARG A 91 31.44 -6.51 9.92
N VAL A 92 32.60 -6.21 10.52
CA VAL A 92 33.83 -7.02 10.37
C VAL A 92 33.70 -8.38 11.05
N ALA A 93 34.39 -9.41 10.53
CA ALA A 93 34.41 -10.72 11.19
C ALA A 93 35.26 -10.70 12.47
N SER A 94 36.37 -9.96 12.45
CA SER A 94 37.30 -9.84 13.58
C SER A 94 37.95 -8.44 13.68
N ALA A 95 38.49 -8.11 14.85
CA ALA A 95 39.18 -6.84 15.09
C ALA A 95 40.39 -6.64 14.15
N SER A 96 41.13 -7.72 13.86
CA SER A 96 42.33 -7.70 13.02
C SER A 96 42.04 -7.44 11.53
N GLU A 97 40.79 -7.64 11.08
CA GLU A 97 40.37 -7.39 9.70
C GLU A 97 39.91 -5.95 9.47
N MET A 98 39.71 -5.15 10.53
CA MET A 98 39.14 -3.82 10.42
C MET A 98 39.90 -2.91 9.45
N TRP A 99 41.23 -2.92 9.53
CA TRP A 99 42.09 -2.06 8.70
C TRP A 99 42.30 -2.58 7.28
N LEU A 100 41.78 -3.77 6.95
CA LEU A 100 41.68 -4.27 5.58
C LEU A 100 40.29 -3.96 5.01
N ASP A 101 39.24 -4.18 5.80
CA ASP A 101 37.85 -4.06 5.35
C ASP A 101 37.36 -2.60 5.28
N TRP A 102 37.85 -1.70 6.14
CA TRP A 102 37.49 -0.28 6.12
C TRP A 102 37.91 0.45 4.83
N PRO A 103 39.20 0.46 4.44
CA PRO A 103 39.61 1.15 3.20
C PRO A 103 38.96 0.52 1.96
N ALA A 104 38.82 -0.80 1.96
CA ALA A 104 38.11 -1.56 0.94
C ALA A 104 36.66 -1.09 0.74
N ALA A 105 35.91 -0.91 1.83
CA ALA A 105 34.54 -0.41 1.77
C ALA A 105 34.42 1.02 1.23
N LEU A 106 35.47 1.82 1.41
CA LEU A 106 35.61 3.17 0.85
C LEU A 106 36.12 3.17 -0.59
N GLN A 107 36.31 2.01 -1.22
CA GLN A 107 36.93 1.83 -2.54
C GLN A 107 38.38 2.36 -2.62
N LEU A 108 39.09 2.34 -1.49
CA LEU A 108 40.52 2.69 -1.42
C LEU A 108 41.37 1.43 -1.58
N ASP A 109 42.53 1.57 -2.23
CA ASP A 109 43.52 0.50 -2.27
C ASP A 109 44.17 0.35 -0.89
N ALA A 110 43.73 -0.68 -0.15
CA ALA A 110 44.23 -1.03 1.18
C ALA A 110 45.72 -1.40 1.19
N ARG A 111 46.30 -1.77 0.04
CA ARG A 111 47.72 -2.16 -0.11
C ARG A 111 48.61 -0.96 -0.45
N SER A 112 48.03 0.18 -0.80
CA SER A 112 48.81 1.37 -1.12
C SER A 112 49.45 1.96 0.14
N GLU A 113 50.69 2.43 0.00
CA GLU A 113 51.41 3.09 1.10
C GLU A 113 50.69 4.34 1.58
N ALA A 114 50.05 5.09 0.67
CA ALA A 114 49.26 6.27 0.97
C ALA A 114 48.06 5.97 1.89
N THR A 115 47.31 4.89 1.62
CA THR A 115 46.22 4.43 2.49
C THR A 115 46.74 3.95 3.84
N SER A 116 47.87 3.22 3.87
CA SER A 116 48.48 2.79 5.15
C SER A 116 48.85 4.00 6.02
N GLN A 117 49.44 5.04 5.45
CA GLN A 117 49.80 6.26 6.18
C GLN A 117 48.60 7.06 6.69
N LEU A 118 47.43 6.94 6.03
CA LEU A 118 46.17 7.49 6.53
C LEU A 118 45.63 6.65 7.71
N ILE A 119 45.70 5.32 7.61
CA ILE A 119 45.30 4.40 8.69
C ILE A 119 46.13 4.65 9.96
N ASP A 120 47.44 4.83 9.83
CA ASP A 120 48.31 5.14 10.97
C ASP A 120 47.92 6.46 11.65
N HIS A 121 47.62 7.49 10.85
CA HIS A 121 47.13 8.77 11.36
C HIS A 121 45.79 8.62 12.10
N LEU A 122 44.85 7.86 11.54
CA LEU A 122 43.56 7.59 12.19
C LEU A 122 43.71 6.82 13.49
N ALA A 123 44.56 5.79 13.53
CA ALA A 123 44.81 5.00 14.73
C ALA A 123 45.34 5.85 15.89
N GLU A 124 46.12 6.90 15.60
CA GLU A 124 46.59 7.87 16.59
C GLU A 124 45.53 8.94 16.94
N ALA A 125 44.73 9.40 15.97
CA ALA A 125 43.82 10.52 16.14
C ALA A 125 42.48 10.15 16.82
N VAL A 126 41.97 8.94 16.58
CA VAL A 126 40.63 8.49 17.02
C VAL A 126 40.40 8.63 18.54
N PRO A 127 41.33 8.23 19.44
CA PRO A 127 41.15 8.44 20.87
C PRO A 127 40.91 9.91 21.24
N GLY A 128 41.66 10.83 20.62
CA GLY A 128 41.49 12.26 20.81
C GLY A 128 40.20 12.82 20.17
N MET A 129 39.71 12.22 19.08
CA MET A 129 38.41 12.56 18.51
C MET A 129 37.28 12.20 19.48
N LEU A 130 37.30 11.00 20.07
CA LEU A 130 36.33 10.51 21.04
C LEU A 130 36.34 11.34 22.33
N GLU A 131 37.53 11.64 22.86
CA GLU A 131 37.69 12.46 24.07
C GLU A 131 37.07 13.85 23.90
N LYS A 132 37.30 14.51 22.75
CA LYS A 132 36.77 15.86 22.46
C LYS A 132 35.25 15.93 22.46
N ILE A 133 34.57 14.85 22.08
CA ILE A 133 33.11 14.77 22.02
C ILE A 133 32.50 14.11 23.27
N GLY A 134 33.32 13.77 24.27
CA GLY A 134 32.87 13.24 25.57
C GLY A 134 32.48 11.76 25.56
N LEU A 135 32.94 10.97 24.60
CA LEU A 135 32.71 9.52 24.53
C LEU A 135 33.88 8.74 25.18
N PRO A 136 33.66 7.50 25.64
CA PRO A 136 34.74 6.62 26.11
C PRO A 136 35.85 6.52 25.07
N TYR A 137 37.10 6.57 25.49
CA TYR A 137 38.28 6.55 24.60
C TYR A 137 39.32 5.51 25.01
N ASP A 138 38.96 4.63 25.95
CA ASP A 138 39.81 3.52 26.41
C ASP A 138 38.99 2.22 26.59
N VAL A 139 39.67 1.08 26.56
CA VAL A 139 39.10 -0.27 26.74
C VAL A 139 39.76 -0.97 27.92
N SER A 140 38.98 -1.74 28.69
CA SER A 140 39.51 -2.54 29.79
C SER A 140 40.04 -3.88 29.25
N SER A 141 41.37 -4.08 29.22
CA SER A 141 42.01 -5.36 28.87
C SER A 141 42.89 -5.90 30.01
N ASP A 142 42.83 -7.21 30.25
CA ASP A 142 43.74 -7.91 31.17
C ASP A 142 45.10 -8.23 30.52
N ASP A 143 45.18 -8.19 29.19
CA ASP A 143 46.41 -8.33 28.43
C ASP A 143 47.29 -7.08 28.56
N GLU A 144 48.62 -7.26 28.54
CA GLU A 144 49.60 -6.17 28.45
C GLU A 144 49.12 -5.10 27.45
N PRO A 145 49.30 -3.80 27.74
CA PRO A 145 48.78 -2.73 26.89
C PRO A 145 49.21 -3.01 25.45
N ALA A 146 48.24 -3.27 24.57
CA ALA A 146 48.50 -3.62 23.18
C ALA A 146 49.52 -2.63 22.61
N ALA A 147 50.74 -3.10 22.31
CA ALA A 147 51.84 -2.24 21.89
C ALA A 147 51.58 -1.56 20.52
N ASP A 148 50.49 -1.93 19.84
CA ASP A 148 50.09 -1.45 18.52
C ASP A 148 48.85 -0.54 18.60
N ALA A 149 49.00 0.71 18.14
CA ALA A 149 47.93 1.71 18.07
C ALA A 149 46.76 1.26 17.18
N ARG A 150 47.02 0.51 16.10
CA ARG A 150 45.98 0.01 15.19
C ARG A 150 45.06 -0.99 15.88
N GLN A 151 45.63 -1.90 16.66
CA GLN A 151 44.87 -2.91 17.41
C GLN A 151 44.01 -2.24 18.49
N ARG A 152 44.57 -1.29 19.25
CA ARG A 152 43.82 -0.53 20.27
C ARG A 152 42.66 0.25 19.66
N CYS A 153 42.90 0.94 18.55
CA CYS A 153 41.85 1.67 17.83
C CYS A 153 40.76 0.73 17.30
N ALA A 154 41.11 -0.46 16.78
CA ALA A 154 40.13 -1.43 16.32
C ALA A 154 39.23 -1.94 17.47
N GLN A 155 39.82 -2.20 18.65
CA GLN A 155 39.07 -2.58 19.85
C GLN A 155 38.15 -1.46 20.35
N LEU A 156 38.60 -0.21 20.31
CA LEU A 156 37.76 0.96 20.62
C LEU A 156 36.56 1.07 19.67
N MET A 157 36.77 0.88 18.37
CA MET A 157 35.69 0.94 17.39
C MET A 157 34.69 -0.21 17.57
N LEU A 158 35.14 -1.40 17.97
CA LEU A 158 34.25 -2.51 18.34
C LEU A 158 33.40 -2.18 19.57
N LEU A 159 33.99 -1.57 20.61
CA LEU A 159 33.23 -1.08 21.76
C LEU A 159 32.16 -0.08 21.33
N HIS A 160 32.52 0.91 20.51
CA HIS A 160 31.57 1.93 20.06
C HIS A 160 30.51 1.43 19.09
N ALA A 161 30.73 0.30 18.41
CA ALA A 161 29.74 -0.43 17.64
C ALA A 161 28.74 -1.21 18.52
N GLY A 162 29.04 -1.38 19.81
CA GLY A 162 28.29 -2.22 20.73
C GLY A 162 28.64 -3.70 20.53
N VAL A 163 28.17 -4.28 19.43
CA VAL A 163 28.49 -5.65 18.99
C VAL A 163 28.47 -5.71 17.46
N GLN A 164 29.08 -6.75 16.87
CA GLN A 164 28.90 -6.98 15.44
C GLN A 164 27.49 -7.52 15.13
N LEU A 165 26.98 -7.25 13.94
CA LEU A 165 25.68 -7.74 13.49
C LEU A 165 25.56 -9.27 13.55
N SER A 166 26.67 -9.97 13.33
CA SER A 166 26.77 -11.44 13.42
C SER A 166 26.63 -11.99 14.85
N VAL A 167 26.72 -11.12 15.86
CA VAL A 167 26.54 -11.49 17.27
C VAL A 167 25.07 -11.44 17.68
N MET A 168 24.21 -10.69 16.98
CA MET A 168 22.78 -10.59 17.31
C MET A 168 22.06 -11.95 17.34
N PRO A 169 22.25 -12.86 16.35
CA PRO A 169 21.67 -14.20 16.42
C PRO A 169 22.15 -15.00 17.64
N LEU A 170 23.39 -14.81 18.09
CA LEU A 170 23.97 -15.52 19.24
C LEU A 170 23.29 -15.10 20.55
N ILE A 171 23.00 -13.80 20.69
CA ILE A 171 22.28 -13.26 21.84
C ILE A 171 20.85 -13.82 21.90
N ILE A 172 20.15 -13.83 20.75
CA ILE A 172 18.77 -14.36 20.66
C ILE A 172 18.75 -15.86 21.00
N GLU A 173 19.65 -16.65 20.43
CA GLU A 173 19.81 -18.08 20.73
C GLU A 173 20.01 -18.32 22.22
N ARG A 174 20.86 -17.52 22.87
CA ARG A 174 21.13 -17.66 24.31
C ARG A 174 19.89 -17.37 25.15
N PHE A 175 19.06 -16.40 24.77
CA PHE A 175 17.79 -16.15 25.45
C PHE A 175 16.81 -17.31 25.31
N GLU A 176 16.70 -17.91 24.13
CA GLU A 176 15.86 -19.08 23.89
C GLU A 176 16.33 -20.28 24.74
N GLN A 177 17.63 -20.50 24.85
CA GLN A 177 18.22 -21.51 25.74
C GLN A 177 17.89 -21.23 27.21
N MET A 178 18.06 -19.99 27.68
CA MET A 178 17.75 -19.59 29.07
C MET A 178 16.26 -19.68 29.42
N ALA A 179 15.40 -19.54 28.41
CA ALA A 179 13.96 -19.71 28.49
C ALA A 179 13.50 -21.18 28.36
N GLY A 180 14.39 -22.10 27.95
CA GLY A 180 14.07 -23.51 27.76
C GLY A 180 13.18 -23.78 26.56
N VAL A 181 13.23 -22.93 25.52
CA VAL A 181 12.30 -23.01 24.38
C VAL A 181 12.43 -24.33 23.61
N ALA A 182 13.67 -24.84 23.45
CA ALA A 182 13.92 -26.12 22.78
C ALA A 182 13.32 -27.34 23.51
N GLU A 183 13.02 -27.21 24.80
CA GLU A 183 12.41 -28.27 25.61
C GLU A 183 10.86 -28.27 25.52
N MET A 184 10.28 -27.26 24.85
CA MET A 184 8.84 -27.11 24.71
C MET A 184 8.32 -27.88 23.50
N ALA A 185 7.39 -28.80 23.72
CA ALA A 185 6.67 -29.47 22.64
C ALA A 185 5.51 -28.57 22.16
N GLU A 186 5.54 -28.17 20.88
CA GLU A 186 4.48 -27.38 20.22
C GLU A 186 4.00 -26.15 21.03
N PRO A 187 4.91 -25.22 21.42
CA PRO A 187 4.55 -24.10 22.29
C PRO A 187 3.60 -23.12 21.59
N THR A 188 2.58 -22.64 22.31
CA THR A 188 1.76 -21.53 21.84
C THR A 188 2.52 -20.20 21.94
N SER A 189 2.08 -19.15 21.20
CA SER A 189 2.64 -17.80 21.34
C SER A 189 2.68 -17.31 22.79
N ASN A 190 1.64 -17.61 23.57
CA ASN A 190 1.60 -17.24 24.98
C ASN A 190 2.63 -18.01 25.81
N ASP A 191 2.86 -19.30 25.53
CA ASP A 191 3.88 -20.10 26.23
C ASP A 191 5.29 -19.53 25.99
N LEU A 192 5.60 -19.20 24.74
CA LEU A 192 6.88 -18.57 24.35
C LEU A 192 7.07 -17.22 25.05
N VAL A 193 6.03 -16.37 25.06
CA VAL A 193 6.07 -15.07 25.75
C VAL A 193 6.34 -15.25 27.25
N GLN A 194 5.62 -16.15 27.92
CA GLN A 194 5.80 -16.40 29.35
C GLN A 194 7.17 -16.99 29.68
N ALA A 195 7.74 -17.81 28.79
CA ALA A 195 9.08 -18.36 28.94
C ALA A 195 10.15 -17.27 28.84
N LEU A 196 10.06 -16.42 27.81
CA LEU A 196 10.99 -15.33 27.59
C LEU A 196 10.91 -14.24 28.66
N LEU A 197 9.72 -13.94 29.21
CA LEU A 197 9.57 -12.99 30.30
C LEU A 197 10.40 -13.38 31.54
N LYS A 198 10.56 -14.68 31.82
CA LYS A 198 11.39 -15.18 32.94
C LYS A 198 12.89 -14.96 32.74
N VAL A 199 13.34 -14.67 31.52
CA VAL A 199 14.75 -14.37 31.21
C VAL A 199 15.15 -13.00 31.76
N HIS A 200 14.20 -12.07 31.92
CA HIS A 200 14.47 -10.71 32.39
C HIS A 200 15.25 -10.67 33.71
N ASP A 201 14.89 -11.53 34.66
CA ASP A 201 15.51 -11.62 35.98
C ASP A 201 16.95 -12.18 35.94
N LYS A 202 17.32 -12.88 34.87
CA LYS A 202 18.63 -13.54 34.69
C LYS A 202 19.64 -12.69 33.91
N LEU A 203 19.24 -11.54 33.36
CA LEU A 203 20.09 -10.75 32.46
C LEU A 203 21.34 -10.18 33.16
N ASN A 204 21.25 -9.84 34.44
CA ASN A 204 22.42 -9.35 35.19
C ASN A 204 23.48 -10.45 35.35
N ASP A 205 23.05 -11.67 35.66
CA ASP A 205 23.94 -12.83 35.78
C ASP A 205 24.59 -13.16 34.42
N PHE A 206 23.84 -13.02 33.33
CA PHE A 206 24.35 -13.21 31.98
C PHE A 206 25.44 -12.18 31.59
N VAL A 207 25.27 -10.91 31.98
CA VAL A 207 26.33 -9.89 31.77
C VAL A 207 27.61 -10.27 32.51
N ALA A 208 27.50 -10.73 33.76
CA ALA A 208 28.65 -11.17 34.55
C ALA A 208 29.33 -12.42 33.95
N GLU A 209 28.54 -13.43 33.57
CA GLU A 209 29.01 -14.67 32.90
C GLU A 209 29.85 -14.34 31.66
N VAL A 210 29.35 -13.47 30.79
CA VAL A 210 30.05 -13.10 29.55
C VAL A 210 31.31 -12.28 29.85
N ALA A 211 31.27 -11.37 30.84
CA ALA A 211 32.45 -10.60 31.23
C ALA A 211 33.59 -11.50 31.75
N GLU A 212 33.27 -12.56 32.48
CA GLU A 212 34.24 -13.51 33.05
C GLU A 212 34.66 -14.64 32.10
N SER A 213 34.02 -14.77 30.92
CA SER A 213 34.29 -15.87 29.97
C SER A 213 35.71 -15.90 29.40
N GLU A 214 36.21 -17.12 29.17
CA GLU A 214 37.55 -17.38 28.62
C GLU A 214 37.64 -16.97 27.13
N ASP A 215 38.86 -16.82 26.62
CA ASP A 215 39.10 -16.53 25.21
C ASP A 215 38.53 -17.64 24.31
N GLY A 216 37.63 -17.25 23.41
CA GLY A 216 37.01 -18.14 22.42
C GLY A 216 35.62 -18.65 22.80
N GLU A 217 35.17 -18.50 24.05
CA GLU A 217 33.81 -18.88 24.45
C GLU A 217 32.75 -17.91 23.93
N ASN A 218 33.02 -16.60 24.04
CA ASN A 218 32.17 -15.53 23.55
C ASN A 218 32.92 -14.60 22.58
N PRO A 219 32.22 -14.00 21.60
CA PRO A 219 32.83 -13.03 20.68
C PRO A 219 33.54 -11.89 21.42
N LEU A 220 34.70 -11.47 20.91
CA LEU A 220 35.52 -10.43 21.55
C LEU A 220 34.74 -9.14 21.83
N ALA A 221 33.95 -8.65 20.87
CA ALA A 221 33.19 -7.41 21.06
C ALA A 221 32.15 -7.53 22.18
N LEU A 222 31.50 -8.69 22.30
CA LEU A 222 30.53 -8.94 23.36
C LEU A 222 31.20 -8.93 24.73
N ARG A 223 32.37 -9.58 24.87
CA ARG A 223 33.16 -9.56 26.11
C ARG A 223 33.68 -8.16 26.44
N GLN A 224 34.12 -7.40 25.43
CA GLN A 224 34.59 -6.02 25.62
C GLN A 224 33.47 -5.08 26.08
N LEU A 225 32.28 -5.23 25.50
CA LEU A 225 31.10 -4.47 25.90
C LEU A 225 30.72 -4.78 27.35
N THR A 226 30.65 -6.05 27.75
CA THR A 226 30.27 -6.41 29.13
C THR A 226 31.33 -6.04 30.17
N ARG A 227 32.63 -6.04 29.81
CA ARG A 227 33.71 -5.59 30.71
C ARG A 227 33.79 -4.07 30.84
N THR A 228 33.66 -3.34 29.73
CA THR A 228 33.95 -1.90 29.68
C THR A 228 32.69 -1.04 29.87
N ALA A 229 31.53 -1.52 29.40
CA ALA A 229 30.24 -0.82 29.47
C ALA A 229 29.09 -1.79 29.87
N PRO A 230 29.15 -2.41 31.07
CA PRO A 230 28.19 -3.45 31.50
C PRO A 230 26.74 -2.95 31.55
N ARG A 231 26.52 -1.67 31.87
CA ARG A 231 25.15 -1.12 31.94
C ARG A 231 24.57 -0.97 30.54
N GLN A 232 25.41 -0.58 29.59
CA GLN A 232 25.03 -0.53 28.19
C GLN A 232 24.79 -1.94 27.59
N ALA A 233 25.61 -2.94 27.97
CA ALA A 233 25.36 -4.34 27.62
C ALA A 233 23.99 -4.82 28.11
N LEU A 234 23.65 -4.52 29.38
CA LEU A 234 22.35 -4.86 29.96
C LEU A 234 21.20 -4.18 29.21
N LYS A 235 21.36 -2.91 28.82
CA LYS A 235 20.35 -2.18 28.01
C LYS A 235 20.15 -2.83 26.65
N LEU A 236 21.24 -3.22 25.97
CA LEU A 236 21.19 -3.95 24.69
C LEU A 236 20.46 -5.29 24.83
N PHE A 237 20.77 -6.07 25.87
CA PHE A 237 20.15 -7.37 26.13
C PHE A 237 18.66 -7.26 26.46
N LYS A 238 18.27 -6.29 27.30
CA LYS A 238 16.85 -6.00 27.59
C LYS A 238 16.07 -5.66 26.32
N ALA A 239 16.64 -4.80 25.48
CA ALA A 239 16.01 -4.42 24.21
C ALA A 239 15.89 -5.62 23.27
N THR A 240 16.95 -6.42 23.11
CA THR A 240 16.95 -7.62 22.26
C THR A 240 15.92 -8.64 22.75
N LEU A 241 15.80 -8.85 24.07
CA LEU A 241 14.78 -9.73 24.66
C LEU A 241 13.36 -9.19 24.40
N GLY A 242 13.15 -7.87 24.48
CA GLY A 242 11.90 -7.22 24.12
C GLY A 242 11.47 -7.51 22.68
N TYR A 243 12.41 -7.42 21.72
CA TYR A 243 12.17 -7.82 20.33
C TYR A 243 11.79 -9.30 20.19
N SER A 244 12.46 -10.20 20.91
CA SER A 244 12.11 -11.62 20.92
C SER A 244 10.70 -11.85 21.49
N ILE A 245 10.34 -11.19 22.59
CA ILE A 245 8.99 -11.29 23.20
C ILE A 245 7.92 -10.76 22.25
N ALA A 246 8.15 -9.60 21.61
CA ALA A 246 7.23 -9.02 20.65
C ALA A 246 7.01 -9.94 19.44
N THR A 247 8.10 -10.52 18.93
CA THR A 247 8.05 -11.50 17.83
C THR A 247 7.31 -12.77 18.25
N ALA A 248 7.52 -13.27 19.47
CA ALA A 248 6.81 -14.44 19.97
C ALA A 248 5.30 -14.18 20.16
N ALA A 249 4.93 -12.98 20.59
CA ALA A 249 3.54 -12.59 20.83
C ALA A 249 2.72 -12.48 19.55
N ASP A 250 3.30 -11.91 18.49
CA ASP A 250 2.66 -11.83 17.17
C ASP A 250 3.72 -11.98 16.05
N PRO A 251 4.10 -13.22 15.70
CA PRO A 251 5.12 -13.48 14.68
C PRO A 251 4.77 -12.90 13.30
N ALA A 252 3.49 -12.59 13.05
CA ALA A 252 3.02 -12.08 11.77
C ALA A 252 3.04 -10.54 11.69
N ASN A 253 2.79 -9.83 12.80
CA ASN A 253 2.60 -8.37 12.77
C ASN A 253 3.48 -7.59 13.76
N TRP A 254 4.46 -8.23 14.40
CA TRP A 254 5.36 -7.53 15.34
C TRP A 254 6.10 -6.34 14.70
N GLU A 255 6.27 -6.27 13.38
CA GLU A 255 6.89 -5.09 12.75
C GLU A 255 5.93 -3.90 12.54
N ALA A 256 4.61 -4.11 12.67
CA ALA A 256 3.57 -3.16 12.30
C ALA A 256 2.83 -2.53 13.50
N ARG A 257 3.08 -3.00 14.74
CA ARG A 257 2.42 -2.39 15.90
C ARG A 257 2.97 -0.97 16.08
N GLU A 258 2.14 0.04 15.87
CA GLU A 258 2.43 1.42 16.30
C GLU A 258 2.62 1.50 17.82
N GLU A 259 2.01 0.56 18.57
CA GLU A 259 2.26 0.34 19.99
C GLU A 259 3.70 -0.10 20.28
N LEU A 260 4.40 -0.72 19.31
CA LEU A 260 5.85 -0.94 19.34
C LEU A 260 6.64 0.29 18.87
N GLY A 261 6.02 1.48 18.83
CA GLY A 261 6.68 2.75 18.61
C GLY A 261 7.91 2.85 19.50
N GLN A 262 9.06 2.44 18.95
CA GLN A 262 10.26 2.10 19.69
C GLN A 262 9.95 1.55 21.10
N LEU A 263 9.18 0.46 21.25
CA LEU A 263 8.87 -0.07 22.59
C LEU A 263 10.20 -0.27 23.35
N ASP A 264 10.43 0.70 24.23
CA ASP A 264 11.57 1.07 25.06
C ASP A 264 12.97 1.20 24.43
N ALA A 265 13.15 2.10 23.43
CA ALA A 265 14.36 2.90 23.06
C ALA A 265 15.80 2.33 23.26
N GLY A 266 15.98 1.00 23.28
CA GLY A 266 17.21 0.40 23.79
C GLY A 266 18.18 -0.12 22.72
N LEU A 267 17.68 -0.58 21.57
CA LEU A 267 18.52 -1.14 20.51
C LEU A 267 18.95 -0.05 19.52
N PRO A 268 20.27 0.12 19.25
CA PRO A 268 20.76 1.06 18.25
C PRO A 268 20.22 0.80 16.83
N PRO A 269 19.85 1.83 16.04
CA PRO A 269 19.33 1.63 14.67
C PRO A 269 20.29 0.84 13.76
N ILE A 270 21.61 1.01 13.93
CA ILE A 270 22.64 0.17 13.26
C ILE A 270 22.38 -1.33 13.47
N LEU A 271 22.02 -1.74 14.69
CA LEU A 271 21.83 -3.14 15.09
C LEU A 271 20.40 -3.66 14.87
N VAL A 272 19.42 -2.74 14.79
CA VAL A 272 17.99 -3.09 14.58
C VAL A 272 17.82 -3.91 13.31
N SER A 273 18.47 -3.51 12.21
CA SER A 273 18.39 -4.24 10.94
C SER A 273 18.78 -5.72 11.08
N GLY A 274 19.90 -6.02 11.73
CA GLY A 274 20.38 -7.39 11.92
C GLY A 274 19.48 -8.24 12.81
N ALA A 275 18.97 -7.68 13.92
CA ALA A 275 18.03 -8.38 14.79
C ALA A 275 16.70 -8.65 14.08
N ARG A 276 16.18 -7.67 13.34
CA ARG A 276 14.93 -7.82 12.58
C ARG A 276 15.07 -8.82 11.45
N GLU A 277 16.15 -8.76 10.68
CA GLU A 277 16.42 -9.72 9.61
C GLU A 277 16.50 -11.14 10.17
N GLU A 278 17.20 -11.35 11.29
CA GLU A 278 17.30 -12.66 11.93
C GLU A 278 15.93 -13.17 12.40
N LEU A 279 15.17 -12.38 13.17
CA LEU A 279 13.84 -12.77 13.68
C LEU A 279 12.80 -12.93 12.57
N ARG A 280 12.95 -12.21 11.46
CA ARG A 280 12.11 -12.34 10.25
C ARG A 280 12.40 -13.61 9.47
N LEU A 281 13.67 -14.03 9.39
CA LEU A 281 14.05 -15.25 8.67
C LEU A 281 13.89 -16.50 9.55
N ARG A 282 14.08 -16.35 10.87
CA ARG A 282 14.04 -17.42 11.88
C ARG A 282 13.36 -16.88 13.15
N PRO A 283 12.03 -17.04 13.26
CA PRO A 283 11.26 -16.54 14.40
C PRO A 283 11.66 -17.26 15.70
N VAL A 284 11.19 -16.71 16.82
CA VAL A 284 11.43 -17.31 18.13
C VAL A 284 10.92 -18.75 18.17
N GLY A 285 11.76 -19.66 18.68
CA GLY A 285 11.46 -21.08 18.75
C GLY A 285 12.00 -21.92 17.59
N THR A 286 12.76 -21.32 16.69
CA THR A 286 13.52 -22.06 15.67
C THR A 286 14.65 -22.85 16.35
N ALA A 287 14.56 -24.18 16.36
CA ALA A 287 15.63 -25.05 16.86
C ALA A 287 16.91 -24.86 16.04
N ASP A 288 18.08 -24.91 16.69
CA ASP A 288 19.41 -24.82 16.07
C ASP A 288 19.52 -23.70 15.00
N ARG A 289 19.04 -22.48 15.35
CA ARG A 289 18.87 -21.35 14.42
C ARG A 289 20.07 -21.04 13.51
N ARG A 290 21.30 -21.38 13.92
CA ARG A 290 22.50 -21.16 13.11
C ARG A 290 22.56 -22.06 11.89
N GLU A 291 22.06 -23.29 11.99
CA GLU A 291 22.10 -24.31 10.93
C GLU A 291 20.72 -24.48 10.28
N ALA A 292 19.66 -24.11 10.98
CA ALA A 292 18.30 -24.14 10.47
C ALA A 292 18.15 -23.39 9.13
N VAL A 293 17.56 -24.09 8.17
CA VAL A 293 17.14 -23.55 6.87
C VAL A 293 15.65 -23.82 6.71
N GLY A 294 14.90 -22.80 6.30
CA GLY A 294 13.47 -22.89 6.12
C GLY A 294 12.88 -21.59 5.60
N VAL A 295 11.58 -21.60 5.34
CA VAL A 295 10.82 -20.41 4.95
C VAL A 295 9.74 -20.16 5.98
N VAL A 296 9.67 -18.94 6.50
CA VAL A 296 8.74 -18.61 7.58
C VAL A 296 7.29 -18.70 7.10
N ALA A 297 6.40 -19.22 7.94
CA ALA A 297 4.95 -19.31 7.68
C ALA A 297 4.24 -17.97 7.64
N THR A 298 4.82 -16.94 8.25
CA THR A 298 4.25 -15.61 8.24
C THR A 298 4.65 -14.92 6.94
N THR A 299 3.77 -14.97 5.94
CA THR A 299 3.90 -14.06 4.82
C THR A 299 3.70 -12.65 5.38
N GLY A 300 4.75 -11.84 5.36
CA GLY A 300 4.88 -10.59 6.13
C GLY A 300 3.85 -9.50 5.83
N ARG A 301 4.28 -8.23 5.91
CA ARG A 301 3.39 -7.09 5.65
C ARG A 301 3.02 -6.94 4.16
N PRO A 302 1.90 -6.29 3.84
CA PRO A 302 1.66 -5.76 2.50
C PRO A 302 2.83 -4.86 2.06
N GLN A 303 3.29 -5.00 0.82
CA GLN A 303 4.40 -4.22 0.28
C GLN A 303 4.06 -3.63 -1.07
N LEU A 304 4.57 -2.43 -1.33
CA LEU A 304 4.52 -1.85 -2.66
C LEU A 304 5.42 -2.69 -3.58
N TYR A 305 4.86 -3.11 -4.71
CA TYR A 305 5.42 -4.08 -5.63
C TYR A 305 5.29 -3.57 -7.07
N PHE A 306 6.35 -3.72 -7.85
CA PHE A 306 6.33 -3.49 -9.28
C PHE A 306 6.13 -4.82 -10.01
N ASP A 307 4.99 -4.95 -10.68
CA ASP A 307 4.72 -6.10 -11.53
C ASP A 307 5.29 -5.86 -12.93
N GLU A 308 6.41 -6.51 -13.21
CA GLU A 308 7.10 -6.40 -14.49
C GLU A 308 6.25 -6.89 -15.67
N SER A 309 5.35 -7.85 -15.45
CA SER A 309 4.53 -8.45 -16.51
C SER A 309 3.45 -7.48 -17.00
N THR A 310 2.81 -6.77 -16.07
CA THR A 310 1.79 -5.77 -16.37
C THR A 310 2.34 -4.36 -16.47
N GLN A 311 3.62 -4.14 -16.13
CA GLN A 311 4.27 -2.84 -16.01
C GLN A 311 3.44 -1.89 -15.14
N SER A 312 3.05 -2.37 -13.96
CA SER A 312 2.19 -1.62 -13.03
C SER A 312 2.75 -1.63 -11.61
N VAL A 313 2.39 -0.60 -10.84
CA VAL A 313 2.68 -0.52 -9.42
C VAL A 313 1.46 -1.06 -8.67
N ALA A 314 1.70 -1.91 -7.69
CA ALA A 314 0.66 -2.62 -6.97
C ALA A 314 1.02 -2.80 -5.49
N VAL A 315 0.05 -3.22 -4.70
CA VAL A 315 0.30 -3.76 -3.36
C VAL A 315 0.25 -5.27 -3.43
N GLN A 316 1.37 -5.93 -3.11
CA GLN A 316 1.41 -7.36 -2.91
C GLN A 316 0.92 -7.68 -1.49
N LEU A 317 -0.14 -8.51 -1.40
CA LEU A 317 -0.79 -8.89 -0.16
C LEU A 317 -0.22 -10.21 0.38
N PRO A 318 -0.12 -10.36 1.71
CA PRO A 318 0.33 -11.61 2.32
C PRO A 318 -0.74 -12.72 2.25
N LYS A 319 -0.29 -13.98 2.41
CA LYS A 319 -1.10 -15.19 2.61
C LYS A 319 -1.17 -15.58 4.11
N PRO A 320 -2.20 -15.16 4.85
CA PRO A 320 -2.34 -15.52 6.25
C PRO A 320 -2.69 -17.01 6.39
N ALA A 321 -2.39 -17.58 7.56
CA ALA A 321 -2.79 -18.96 7.89
C ALA A 321 -4.32 -19.12 7.94
N GLU A 322 -5.03 -18.12 8.49
CA GLU A 322 -6.49 -18.11 8.57
C GLU A 322 -7.11 -17.32 7.40
N ALA A 323 -7.39 -18.02 6.29
CA ALA A 323 -7.93 -17.41 5.07
C ALA A 323 -9.46 -17.51 4.92
N ALA A 324 -10.11 -18.53 5.50
CA ALA A 324 -11.48 -18.90 5.18
C ALA A 324 -12.49 -17.76 5.42
N GLY A 325 -13.26 -17.41 4.38
CA GLY A 325 -14.34 -16.43 4.44
C GLY A 325 -13.91 -14.96 4.61
N ARG A 326 -12.61 -14.66 4.53
CA ARG A 326 -12.07 -13.30 4.71
C ARG A 326 -11.71 -12.65 3.38
N SER A 327 -11.77 -11.33 3.36
CA SER A 327 -11.30 -10.51 2.25
C SER A 327 -10.34 -9.42 2.73
N TRP A 328 -9.33 -9.17 1.92
CA TRP A 328 -8.50 -7.97 1.96
C TRP A 328 -9.30 -6.78 1.46
N ARG A 329 -9.18 -5.66 2.16
CA ARG A 329 -9.66 -4.36 1.71
C ARG A 329 -8.46 -3.45 1.52
N VAL A 330 -8.29 -2.91 0.32
CA VAL A 330 -7.20 -2.02 -0.05
C VAL A 330 -7.80 -0.68 -0.47
N THR A 331 -7.48 0.38 0.27
CA THR A 331 -7.98 1.73 0.04
C THR A 331 -6.83 2.64 -0.39
N TYR A 332 -6.93 3.24 -1.57
CA TYR A 332 -5.95 4.19 -2.08
C TYR A 332 -6.67 5.24 -2.92
N GLY A 333 -6.25 6.51 -2.81
CA GLY A 333 -6.74 7.60 -3.68
C GLY A 333 -8.26 7.82 -3.73
N GLY A 334 -9.03 7.12 -2.88
CA GLY A 334 -10.48 7.12 -2.92
C GLY A 334 -11.15 5.84 -3.45
N THR A 335 -10.37 4.95 -4.03
CA THR A 335 -10.77 3.63 -4.49
C THR A 335 -10.68 2.64 -3.34
N VAL A 336 -11.68 1.75 -3.23
CA VAL A 336 -11.70 0.64 -2.27
C VAL A 336 -11.77 -0.68 -3.05
N ALA A 337 -10.63 -1.33 -3.20
CA ALA A 337 -10.55 -2.66 -3.79
C ALA A 337 -10.75 -3.73 -2.71
N THR A 338 -11.57 -4.73 -3.00
CA THR A 338 -11.73 -5.91 -2.14
C THR A 338 -11.21 -7.14 -2.87
N THR A 339 -10.43 -7.97 -2.19
CA THR A 339 -9.80 -9.17 -2.77
C THR A 339 -9.91 -10.32 -1.78
N PRO A 340 -10.31 -11.54 -2.19
CA PRO A 340 -10.37 -12.68 -1.29
C PRO A 340 -8.99 -13.00 -0.71
N VAL A 341 -8.97 -13.51 0.51
CA VAL A 341 -7.73 -13.93 1.16
C VAL A 341 -7.32 -15.29 0.62
N VAL A 342 -6.07 -15.40 0.18
CA VAL A 342 -5.45 -16.66 -0.24
C VAL A 342 -4.64 -17.23 0.93
N GLY A 343 -4.88 -18.50 1.26
CA GLY A 343 -4.20 -19.17 2.38
C GLY A 343 -2.76 -19.53 2.06
N LEU A 344 -1.96 -19.74 3.11
CA LEU A 344 -0.53 -20.10 3.00
C LEU A 344 -0.30 -21.41 2.22
N GLU A 345 -1.17 -22.40 2.44
CA GLU A 345 -1.14 -23.71 1.78
C GLU A 345 -1.86 -23.74 0.43
N ASP A 346 -2.43 -22.61 0.00
CA ASP A 346 -3.08 -22.49 -1.30
C ASP A 346 -2.01 -22.29 -2.39
N SER A 347 -2.15 -23.02 -3.50
CA SER A 347 -1.25 -22.94 -4.66
C SER A 347 -1.43 -21.64 -5.46
N GLN A 348 -2.48 -20.86 -5.20
CA GLN A 348 -2.66 -19.56 -5.84
C GLN A 348 -1.53 -18.59 -5.46
N PRO A 349 -1.09 -17.70 -6.35
CA PRO A 349 -0.06 -16.72 -6.04
C PRO A 349 -0.53 -15.74 -4.94
N ARG A 350 0.43 -14.99 -4.36
CA ARG A 350 0.08 -13.87 -3.46
C ARG A 350 -0.85 -12.91 -4.20
N PRO A 351 -1.98 -12.49 -3.60
CA PRO A 351 -2.87 -11.54 -4.24
C PRO A 351 -2.14 -10.21 -4.46
N ILE A 352 -2.35 -9.60 -5.62
CA ILE A 352 -1.78 -8.30 -5.99
C ILE A 352 -2.93 -7.37 -6.33
N VAL A 353 -2.94 -6.18 -5.73
CA VAL A 353 -3.92 -5.13 -6.03
C VAL A 353 -3.20 -3.97 -6.71
N THR A 354 -3.45 -3.80 -8.00
CA THR A 354 -2.88 -2.69 -8.79
C THR A 354 -3.35 -1.34 -8.25
N ILE A 355 -2.43 -0.39 -8.20
CA ILE A 355 -2.69 1.01 -7.87
C ILE A 355 -2.70 1.77 -9.20
N ASP A 356 -3.84 2.34 -9.57
CA ASP A 356 -4.07 2.93 -10.89
C ASP A 356 -3.84 4.45 -10.95
N GLU A 357 -3.52 5.09 -9.82
CA GLU A 357 -3.21 6.51 -9.73
C GLU A 357 -2.08 6.81 -8.73
N PRO A 358 -1.36 7.94 -8.86
CA PRO A 358 -0.31 8.31 -7.91
C PRO A 358 -0.90 8.73 -6.56
N VAL A 359 -0.60 7.97 -5.51
CA VAL A 359 -1.08 8.20 -4.13
C VAL A 359 0.09 8.36 -3.15
N ARG A 360 -0.16 9.08 -2.04
CA ARG A 360 0.83 9.20 -0.96
C ARG A 360 0.96 7.92 -0.14
N ASP A 361 -0.18 7.28 0.14
CA ASP A 361 -0.28 6.11 1.01
C ASP A 361 -1.40 5.18 0.55
N VAL A 362 -1.25 3.89 0.83
CA VAL A 362 -2.27 2.87 0.64
C VAL A 362 -2.63 2.23 1.98
N LEU A 363 -3.92 2.22 2.33
CA LEU A 363 -4.42 1.55 3.52
C LEU A 363 -4.85 0.13 3.17
N VAL A 364 -4.23 -0.87 3.77
CA VAL A 364 -4.59 -2.29 3.64
C VAL A 364 -5.23 -2.76 4.94
N GLU A 365 -6.34 -3.48 4.86
CA GLU A 365 -7.07 -4.01 6.01
C GLU A 365 -7.42 -5.50 5.79
N LEU A 366 -7.36 -6.28 6.88
CA LEU A 366 -7.83 -7.66 6.94
C LEU A 366 -8.80 -7.79 8.12
N GLY A 367 -10.09 -7.59 7.85
CA GLY A 367 -11.10 -7.43 8.90
C GLY A 367 -10.93 -6.12 9.69
N GLU A 368 -11.48 -6.06 10.90
CA GLU A 368 -11.39 -4.85 11.74
C GLU A 368 -10.10 -4.73 12.53
N GLU A 369 -9.42 -5.83 12.83
CA GLU A 369 -8.28 -5.84 13.75
C GLU A 369 -6.96 -5.49 13.05
N LYS A 370 -6.73 -6.04 11.85
CA LYS A 370 -5.45 -5.96 11.16
C LYS A 370 -5.46 -4.90 10.06
N HIS A 371 -4.48 -3.99 10.09
CA HIS A 371 -4.32 -2.96 9.06
C HIS A 371 -2.87 -2.48 8.92
N TRP A 372 -2.56 -1.93 7.75
CA TRP A 372 -1.25 -1.40 7.40
C TRP A 372 -1.40 -0.16 6.54
N LYS A 373 -0.60 0.86 6.84
CA LYS A 373 -0.42 2.01 5.97
C LYS A 373 0.88 1.80 5.18
N VAL A 374 0.76 1.58 3.88
CA VAL A 374 1.90 1.37 2.97
C VAL A 374 2.24 2.71 2.31
N PRO A 375 3.39 3.33 2.63
CA PRO A 375 3.81 4.56 1.96
C PRO A 375 4.06 4.30 0.47
N ALA A 376 3.64 5.24 -0.36
CA ALA A 376 3.86 5.24 -1.80
C ALA A 376 4.68 6.49 -2.20
N ILE A 377 4.06 7.55 -2.71
CA ILE A 377 4.79 8.72 -3.24
C ILE A 377 4.95 9.81 -2.17
N SER A 378 6.18 10.30 -2.00
CA SER A 378 6.46 11.53 -1.25
C SER A 378 6.32 12.77 -2.14
N THR A 379 5.71 13.83 -1.62
CA THR A 379 5.63 15.13 -2.31
C THR A 379 7.02 15.78 -2.45
N GLU A 380 7.88 15.58 -1.45
CA GLU A 380 9.22 16.14 -1.43
C GLU A 380 10.21 15.37 -2.31
N ASP A 381 9.90 14.09 -2.55
CA ASP A 381 10.75 13.15 -3.26
C ASP A 381 9.91 12.22 -4.14
N PRO A 382 9.43 12.72 -5.30
CA PRO A 382 8.47 12.02 -6.14
C PRO A 382 9.16 10.97 -7.02
N ILE A 383 9.63 9.90 -6.40
CA ILE A 383 10.29 8.76 -7.05
C ILE A 383 9.90 7.47 -6.35
N LEU A 384 9.67 6.41 -7.13
CA LEU A 384 9.58 5.04 -6.62
C LEU A 384 10.72 4.22 -7.22
N ILE A 385 11.42 3.48 -6.38
CA ILE A 385 12.55 2.63 -6.77
C ILE A 385 12.24 1.20 -6.34
N PHE A 386 12.35 0.28 -7.29
CA PHE A 386 12.10 -1.14 -7.11
C PHE A 386 13.37 -1.94 -7.39
N GLY A 387 13.62 -2.93 -6.52
CA GLY A 387 14.68 -3.91 -6.72
C GLY A 387 14.34 -4.90 -7.85
N ALA A 388 15.30 -5.76 -8.19
CA ALA A 388 15.13 -6.79 -9.23
C ALA A 388 14.09 -7.88 -8.87
N ASP A 389 13.64 -7.94 -7.62
CA ASP A 389 12.55 -8.81 -7.17
C ASP A 389 11.18 -8.10 -7.22
N GLY A 390 11.13 -6.87 -7.72
CA GLY A 390 9.94 -6.02 -7.79
C GLY A 390 9.56 -5.36 -6.46
N GLN A 391 10.25 -5.63 -5.35
CA GLN A 391 9.93 -5.00 -4.06
C GLN A 391 10.41 -3.55 -4.02
N SER A 392 9.62 -2.68 -3.40
CA SER A 392 10.00 -1.27 -3.22
C SER A 392 11.19 -1.15 -2.26
N VAL A 393 12.21 -0.43 -2.72
CA VAL A 393 13.38 0.02 -1.94
C VAL A 393 13.42 1.56 -1.86
N THR A 394 12.28 2.20 -2.13
CA THR A 394 12.14 3.66 -2.17
C THR A 394 12.52 4.31 -0.85
N ASP A 395 12.19 3.70 0.28
CA ASP A 395 12.47 4.19 1.64
C ASP A 395 13.96 4.06 2.04
N LYS A 396 14.80 3.44 1.21
CA LYS A 396 16.22 3.22 1.52
C LYS A 396 17.06 4.39 1.06
N VAL A 397 17.93 4.88 1.93
CA VAL A 397 18.96 5.88 1.58
C VAL A 397 20.16 5.27 0.85
N SER A 398 20.27 3.94 0.80
CA SER A 398 21.28 3.22 0.03
C SER A 398 20.64 2.09 -0.79
N VAL A 399 20.91 2.02 -2.10
CA VAL A 399 20.40 0.99 -3.02
C VAL A 399 21.49 -0.06 -3.27
N HIS A 400 21.23 -1.31 -2.87
CA HIS A 400 22.19 -2.44 -2.93
C HIS A 400 22.08 -3.29 -4.20
N SER A 401 21.81 -2.68 -5.36
CA SER A 401 21.62 -3.39 -6.62
C SER A 401 22.47 -2.80 -7.75
N GLY A 402 22.80 -3.62 -8.75
CA GLY A 402 23.46 -3.17 -9.97
C GLY A 402 22.51 -2.47 -10.95
N SER A 403 21.21 -2.77 -10.87
CA SER A 403 20.16 -2.05 -11.59
C SER A 403 18.93 -1.87 -10.70
N ALA A 404 18.08 -0.90 -11.04
CA ALA A 404 16.81 -0.70 -10.37
C ALA A 404 15.75 -0.21 -11.36
N THR A 405 14.50 -0.62 -11.14
CA THR A 405 13.36 -0.08 -11.88
C THR A 405 12.85 1.15 -11.16
N VAL A 406 12.72 2.26 -11.89
CA VAL A 406 12.35 3.56 -11.33
C VAL A 406 11.10 4.09 -12.01
N VAL A 407 10.12 4.50 -11.20
CA VAL A 407 8.91 5.20 -11.63
C VAL A 407 8.96 6.63 -11.12
N TYR A 408 8.87 7.61 -12.02
CA TYR A 408 9.06 9.03 -11.70
C TYR A 408 8.28 9.95 -12.67
N PRO A 409 8.01 11.22 -12.30
CA PRO A 409 7.27 12.16 -13.14
C PRO A 409 8.01 12.51 -14.45
N VAL A 410 7.29 12.79 -15.53
CA VAL A 410 7.89 13.10 -16.85
C VAL A 410 8.67 14.42 -16.91
N ASP A 411 8.43 15.34 -15.97
CA ASP A 411 9.14 16.62 -15.86
C ASP A 411 10.42 16.54 -14.99
N ALA A 412 10.68 15.38 -14.40
CA ALA A 412 11.81 15.14 -13.52
C ALA A 412 12.99 14.51 -14.27
N LYS A 413 14.20 14.71 -13.72
CA LYS A 413 15.44 14.08 -14.19
C LYS A 413 16.09 13.27 -13.08
N LEU A 414 16.61 12.10 -13.44
CA LEU A 414 17.45 11.30 -12.56
C LEU A 414 18.91 11.72 -12.74
N VAL A 415 19.52 12.24 -11.68
CA VAL A 415 20.90 12.73 -11.70
C VAL A 415 21.74 12.12 -10.60
N ASP A 416 23.02 11.94 -10.89
CA ASP A 416 24.04 11.72 -9.87
C ASP A 416 24.46 13.07 -9.28
N PRO A 417 24.14 13.35 -8.01
CA PRO A 417 24.47 14.62 -7.38
C PRO A 417 25.98 14.84 -7.20
N VAL A 418 26.80 13.79 -7.23
CA VAL A 418 28.27 13.86 -7.07
C VAL A 418 28.92 14.33 -8.36
N THR A 419 28.62 13.67 -9.47
CA THR A 419 29.20 13.98 -10.78
C THR A 419 28.43 15.07 -11.52
N GLY A 420 27.18 15.32 -11.14
CA GLY A 420 26.25 16.24 -11.81
C GLY A 420 25.70 15.71 -13.14
N ARG A 421 25.99 14.45 -13.49
CA ARG A 421 25.55 13.82 -14.74
C ARG A 421 24.20 13.13 -14.57
N GLU A 422 23.48 12.91 -15.67
CA GLU A 422 22.28 12.07 -15.66
C GLU A 422 22.65 10.61 -15.38
N VAL A 423 21.78 9.90 -14.66
CA VAL A 423 21.97 8.48 -14.34
C VAL A 423 21.81 7.64 -15.62
N PRO A 424 22.74 6.73 -15.95
CA PRO A 424 22.61 5.88 -17.14
C PRO A 424 21.40 4.96 -17.07
N THR A 425 20.75 4.73 -18.21
CA THR A 425 19.58 3.85 -18.34
C THR A 425 19.84 2.69 -19.30
N PHE A 426 19.24 1.52 -19.04
CA PHE A 426 19.32 0.37 -19.96
C PHE A 426 18.40 0.52 -21.18
N SER A 427 17.36 1.34 -21.05
CA SER A 427 16.38 1.63 -22.10
C SER A 427 15.89 3.08 -22.03
N ASP A 428 15.24 3.55 -23.09
CA ASP A 428 14.55 4.84 -23.08
C ASP A 428 13.37 4.79 -22.09
N PRO A 429 13.10 5.87 -21.33
CA PRO A 429 11.93 5.94 -20.45
C PRO A 429 10.63 5.70 -21.23
N ARG A 430 9.75 4.88 -20.67
CA ARG A 430 8.45 4.52 -21.27
C ARG A 430 7.33 5.20 -20.50
N SER A 431 6.26 5.58 -21.20
CA SER A 431 5.03 6.09 -20.56
C SER A 431 4.49 5.05 -19.58
N PHE A 432 4.16 5.48 -18.38
CA PHE A 432 3.62 4.61 -17.33
C PHE A 432 2.08 4.61 -17.36
N SER A 433 1.45 3.72 -16.59
CA SER A 433 -0.02 3.64 -16.49
C SER A 433 -0.65 4.85 -15.82
N TRP A 434 0.12 5.59 -15.01
CA TRP A 434 -0.30 6.85 -14.41
C TRP A 434 -0.03 8.02 -15.36
N ASP A 435 -1.02 8.90 -15.53
CA ASP A 435 -0.89 10.11 -16.34
C ASP A 435 0.32 10.95 -15.89
N LEU A 436 1.15 11.39 -16.85
CA LEU A 436 2.35 12.21 -16.61
C LEU A 436 3.48 11.50 -15.82
N TRP A 437 3.45 10.18 -15.72
CA TRP A 437 4.54 9.39 -15.15
C TRP A 437 5.23 8.52 -16.21
N GLN A 438 6.47 8.15 -15.92
CA GLN A 438 7.28 7.27 -16.75
C GLN A 438 8.02 6.24 -15.92
N VAL A 439 8.40 5.14 -16.57
CA VAL A 439 9.17 4.04 -15.98
C VAL A 439 10.44 3.78 -16.79
N VAL A 440 11.55 3.51 -16.09
CA VAL A 440 12.84 3.15 -16.71
C VAL A 440 13.64 2.21 -15.81
N GLU A 441 14.49 1.38 -16.40
CA GLU A 441 15.52 0.64 -15.66
C GLU A 441 16.85 1.41 -15.70
N ILE A 442 17.41 1.72 -14.54
CA ILE A 442 18.66 2.47 -14.38
C ILE A 442 19.85 1.54 -14.09
N ASP A 443 21.03 1.90 -14.60
CA ASP A 443 22.29 1.24 -14.28
C ASP A 443 22.99 1.96 -13.11
N LEU A 444 23.24 1.21 -12.05
CA LEU A 444 23.86 1.70 -10.81
C LEU A 444 25.34 1.32 -10.71
N SER A 445 25.90 0.66 -11.73
CA SER A 445 27.26 0.08 -11.68
C SER A 445 28.36 1.12 -11.45
N ASP A 446 28.28 2.25 -12.15
CA ASP A 446 29.27 3.34 -12.13
C ASP A 446 28.71 4.65 -11.56
N VAL A 447 27.61 4.57 -10.80
CA VAL A 447 26.90 5.72 -10.22
C VAL A 447 27.29 5.89 -8.76
N TYR A 448 27.41 7.13 -8.27
CA TYR A 448 27.66 7.38 -6.85
C TYR A 448 26.37 7.42 -6.04
N ALA A 449 25.38 8.15 -6.56
CA ALA A 449 24.07 8.28 -5.96
C ALA A 449 23.02 8.58 -7.02
N VAL A 450 21.76 8.36 -6.69
CA VAL A 450 20.59 8.72 -7.49
C VAL A 450 19.81 9.79 -6.72
N GLN A 451 19.46 10.86 -7.43
CA GLN A 451 18.58 11.91 -6.94
C GLN A 451 17.60 12.28 -8.05
N VAL A 452 16.31 12.33 -7.71
CA VAL A 452 15.30 12.92 -8.59
C VAL A 452 15.36 14.44 -8.48
N ARG A 453 15.37 15.15 -9.61
CA ARG A 453 15.31 16.62 -9.65
C ARG A 453 14.19 17.10 -10.54
N ARG A 454 13.40 18.02 -9.99
CA ARG A 454 12.37 18.80 -10.68
C ARG A 454 12.78 20.27 -10.67
N ALA A 455 12.04 21.12 -11.40
CA ALA A 455 12.32 22.54 -11.42
C ALA A 455 12.16 23.15 -10.00
N GLY A 456 13.26 23.67 -9.44
CA GLY A 456 13.24 24.30 -8.10
C GLY A 456 13.24 23.34 -6.91
N GLN A 457 13.20 22.02 -7.14
CA GLN A 457 13.11 21.01 -6.09
C GLN A 457 14.06 19.84 -6.38
N ALA A 458 14.81 19.42 -5.36
CA ALA A 458 15.67 18.25 -5.42
C ALA A 458 15.20 17.27 -4.35
N GLY A 459 14.89 16.05 -4.77
CA GLY A 459 14.48 14.97 -3.86
C GLY A 459 15.65 14.43 -3.05
N GLU A 460 15.41 13.31 -2.38
CA GLU A 460 16.40 12.71 -1.50
C GLU A 460 17.58 12.12 -2.27
N VAL A 461 18.77 12.21 -1.68
CA VAL A 461 19.99 11.61 -2.21
C VAL A 461 20.13 10.19 -1.70
N ARG A 462 20.03 9.22 -2.61
CA ARG A 462 20.23 7.80 -2.33
C ARG A 462 21.54 7.31 -2.88
N SER A 463 22.45 6.79 -2.05
CA SER A 463 23.71 6.23 -2.52
C SER A 463 23.48 4.94 -3.30
N ALA A 464 24.19 4.78 -4.40
CA ALA A 464 24.34 3.48 -5.05
C ALA A 464 25.44 2.72 -4.30
N SER A 465 25.07 1.65 -3.60
CA SER A 465 26.01 0.93 -2.75
C SER A 465 26.94 0.07 -3.61
N PRO A 466 28.27 0.17 -3.43
CA PRO A 466 29.21 -0.74 -4.07
C PRO A 466 29.24 -2.11 -3.40
N GLN A 467 28.66 -2.21 -2.19
CA GLN A 467 28.49 -3.46 -1.46
C GLN A 467 27.34 -4.23 -2.09
N ARG A 468 27.63 -4.86 -3.21
CA ARG A 468 26.70 -5.75 -3.88
C ARG A 468 26.52 -6.98 -2.97
N GLN A 469 25.28 -7.38 -2.72
CA GLN A 469 25.01 -8.64 -2.04
C GLN A 469 25.12 -9.78 -3.05
N PRO A 470 25.57 -10.97 -2.64
CA PRO A 470 25.39 -12.15 -3.47
C PRO A 470 23.91 -12.33 -3.74
N ARG A 471 23.58 -12.65 -4.99
CA ARG A 471 22.20 -12.90 -5.40
C ARG A 471 22.08 -14.31 -5.94
N MET A 472 20.93 -14.91 -5.70
CA MET A 472 20.59 -16.20 -6.30
C MET A 472 19.63 -15.98 -7.47
N THR A 473 20.08 -16.28 -8.67
CA THR A 473 19.34 -16.12 -9.93
C THR A 473 18.90 -17.48 -10.47
N MET A 474 17.79 -17.48 -11.23
CA MET A 474 17.35 -18.65 -12.00
C MET A 474 17.54 -18.35 -13.49
N PRO A 475 18.72 -18.61 -14.07
CA PRO A 475 18.96 -18.36 -15.49
C PRO A 475 18.19 -19.34 -16.40
N HIS A 476 17.77 -20.47 -15.85
CA HIS A 476 16.99 -21.50 -16.53
C HIS A 476 15.52 -21.10 -16.70
N ALA A 477 14.93 -21.52 -17.81
CA ALA A 477 13.57 -21.14 -18.19
C ALA A 477 12.55 -21.64 -17.16
N ARG A 478 11.56 -20.79 -16.89
CA ARG A 478 10.37 -21.17 -16.14
C ARG A 478 9.51 -22.11 -16.99
N LEU A 479 8.87 -23.09 -16.37
CA LEU A 479 7.78 -23.84 -16.97
C LEU A 479 6.51 -22.96 -16.95
N ASP A 480 6.15 -22.40 -18.10
CA ASP A 480 5.05 -21.44 -18.22
C ASP A 480 3.72 -21.98 -17.67
N GLY A 481 3.13 -21.24 -16.73
CA GLY A 481 1.87 -21.62 -16.10
C GLY A 481 1.96 -22.79 -15.11
N ALA A 482 3.16 -23.35 -14.85
CA ALA A 482 3.36 -24.40 -13.87
C ALA A 482 3.81 -23.85 -12.50
N VAL A 483 3.15 -24.32 -11.45
CA VAL A 483 3.49 -24.05 -10.05
C VAL A 483 3.40 -25.34 -9.23
N THR A 484 4.04 -25.36 -8.06
CA THR A 484 3.90 -26.46 -7.10
C THR A 484 2.61 -26.33 -6.28
N SER A 485 2.36 -27.28 -5.37
CA SER A 485 1.23 -27.22 -4.42
C SER A 485 1.25 -25.98 -3.53
N PHE A 486 2.42 -25.37 -3.29
CA PHE A 486 2.56 -24.14 -2.52
C PHE A 486 2.54 -22.86 -3.39
N GLY A 487 2.34 -23.01 -4.70
CA GLY A 487 2.31 -21.91 -5.65
C GLY A 487 3.69 -21.42 -6.11
N THR A 488 4.75 -22.20 -5.83
CA THR A 488 6.13 -21.86 -6.22
C THR A 488 6.30 -22.05 -7.72
N PRO A 489 6.77 -21.04 -8.48
CA PRO A 489 7.13 -21.19 -9.89
C PRO A 489 8.19 -22.28 -10.10
N VAL A 490 7.96 -23.16 -11.08
CA VAL A 490 8.89 -24.26 -11.37
C VAL A 490 9.82 -23.91 -12.52
N HIS A 491 11.12 -24.12 -12.30
CA HIS A 491 12.18 -23.87 -13.27
C HIS A 491 12.76 -25.17 -13.82
N ASN A 492 13.24 -25.15 -15.05
CA ASN A 492 13.82 -26.32 -15.71
C ASN A 492 15.32 -26.55 -15.43
N GLY A 493 15.90 -25.88 -14.42
CA GLY A 493 17.29 -26.04 -14.01
C GLY A 493 17.59 -25.38 -12.68
N GLY A 494 18.79 -25.62 -12.15
CA GLY A 494 19.24 -25.20 -10.82
C GLY A 494 19.47 -23.70 -10.66
N PRO A 495 19.56 -23.19 -9.41
CA PRO A 495 19.88 -21.80 -9.16
C PRO A 495 21.37 -21.53 -9.37
N VAL A 496 21.70 -20.27 -9.68
CA VAL A 496 23.06 -19.77 -9.79
C VAL A 496 23.29 -18.69 -8.74
N ALA A 497 24.30 -18.90 -7.88
CA ALA A 497 24.78 -17.90 -6.94
C ALA A 497 25.76 -16.97 -7.67
N VAL A 498 25.38 -15.70 -7.78
CA VAL A 498 26.20 -14.65 -8.37
C VAL A 498 26.84 -13.85 -7.25
N PHE A 499 28.16 -13.94 -7.14
CA PHE A 499 28.98 -13.22 -6.19
C PHE A 499 29.61 -11.99 -6.83
N PRO A 500 29.44 -10.81 -6.23
CA PRO A 500 30.15 -9.62 -6.67
C PRO A 500 31.63 -9.66 -6.26
N PRO A 501 32.47 -8.80 -6.85
CA PRO A 501 33.84 -8.62 -6.40
C PRO A 501 33.91 -8.34 -4.90
N THR A 502 34.85 -8.99 -4.21
CA THR A 502 35.03 -8.80 -2.78
C THR A 502 35.67 -7.43 -2.53
N LEU A 503 35.16 -6.70 -1.54
CA LEU A 503 35.65 -5.36 -1.25
C LEU A 503 37.14 -5.38 -0.84
N SER A 504 37.54 -6.38 -0.06
CA SER A 504 38.90 -6.53 0.47
C SER A 504 39.94 -6.93 -0.58
N GLY A 505 39.51 -7.30 -1.79
CA GLY A 505 40.40 -7.83 -2.83
C GLY A 505 41.05 -9.16 -2.44
N LYS A 506 40.42 -9.92 -1.55
CA LYS A 506 40.81 -11.26 -1.12
C LYS A 506 39.72 -12.26 -1.47
N ASP A 507 40.12 -13.50 -1.67
CA ASP A 507 39.18 -14.60 -1.84
C ASP A 507 38.40 -14.80 -0.53
N GLU A 508 37.12 -15.15 -0.64
CA GLU A 508 36.23 -15.40 0.50
C GLU A 508 35.67 -16.82 0.44
N SER A 509 35.65 -17.52 1.57
CA SER A 509 35.04 -18.86 1.68
C SER A 509 33.59 -18.74 2.14
N TRP A 510 32.66 -19.09 1.26
CA TRP A 510 31.22 -19.10 1.49
C TRP A 510 30.71 -20.51 1.70
N ARG A 511 29.58 -20.66 2.38
CA ARG A 511 28.91 -21.96 2.54
C ARG A 511 27.50 -21.90 1.94
N ALA A 512 27.19 -22.81 1.02
CA ALA A 512 25.84 -22.98 0.48
C ALA A 512 25.20 -24.22 1.12
N ILE A 513 24.18 -24.02 1.95
CA ILE A 513 23.43 -25.10 2.60
C ILE A 513 22.12 -25.27 1.85
N VAL A 514 21.85 -26.46 1.34
CA VAL A 514 20.62 -26.79 0.61
C VAL A 514 19.78 -27.75 1.44
N THR A 515 18.50 -27.43 1.65
CA THR A 515 17.51 -28.29 2.30
C THR A 515 16.29 -28.47 1.43
N GLU A 516 15.59 -29.60 1.57
CA GLU A 516 14.24 -29.76 1.01
C GLU A 516 13.28 -28.80 1.71
N PHE A 517 12.32 -28.30 0.95
CA PHE A 517 11.25 -27.47 1.50
C PHE A 517 10.14 -28.37 2.07
N ALA A 518 10.11 -28.50 3.39
CA ALA A 518 9.11 -29.28 4.12
C ALA A 518 7.77 -28.55 4.36
N GLY A 519 7.61 -27.36 3.80
CA GLY A 519 6.46 -26.49 4.02
C GLY A 519 6.82 -25.22 4.80
N TYR A 520 5.90 -24.26 4.77
CA TYR A 520 6.08 -22.98 5.41
C TYR A 520 6.03 -23.10 6.95
N GLY A 521 6.94 -22.42 7.64
CA GLY A 521 7.09 -22.46 9.10
C GLY A 521 7.85 -23.68 9.62
N VAL A 522 8.20 -24.61 8.74
CA VAL A 522 9.03 -25.77 9.07
C VAL A 522 10.49 -25.43 8.74
N PHE A 523 11.35 -25.63 9.73
CA PHE A 523 12.80 -25.45 9.58
C PHE A 523 13.48 -26.80 9.72
N SER A 524 14.44 -27.05 8.83
CA SER A 524 15.25 -28.27 8.85
C SER A 524 16.70 -27.94 9.14
N THR A 525 17.35 -28.81 9.91
CA THR A 525 18.81 -28.89 10.04
C THR A 525 19.40 -29.99 9.16
N GLU A 526 18.56 -30.85 8.59
CA GLU A 526 18.98 -31.91 7.68
C GLU A 526 19.25 -31.31 6.30
N SER A 527 20.53 -31.19 5.95
CA SER A 527 20.98 -30.71 4.64
C SER A 527 20.95 -31.81 3.60
N VAL A 528 20.37 -31.53 2.43
CA VAL A 528 20.50 -32.38 1.23
C VAL A 528 21.92 -32.29 0.71
N MET A 529 22.45 -31.06 0.60
CA MET A 529 23.80 -30.78 0.11
C MET A 529 24.40 -29.58 0.85
N VAL A 530 25.72 -29.60 1.02
CA VAL A 530 26.50 -28.47 1.54
C VAL A 530 27.69 -28.24 0.61
N TYR A 531 27.79 -27.02 0.09
CA TYR A 531 28.90 -26.59 -0.75
C TYR A 531 29.80 -25.63 0.03
N ASP A 532 31.09 -25.95 0.13
CA ASP A 532 32.11 -24.99 0.52
C ASP A 532 32.61 -24.29 -0.75
N LEU A 533 32.33 -22.99 -0.85
CA LEU A 533 32.53 -22.17 -2.04
C LEU A 533 33.72 -21.23 -1.83
N ASP A 534 34.81 -21.47 -2.56
CA ASP A 534 35.92 -20.52 -2.62
C ASP A 534 35.64 -19.47 -3.70
N VAL A 535 35.18 -18.30 -3.27
CA VAL A 535 34.81 -17.18 -4.15
C VAL A 535 36.04 -16.31 -4.41
N PRO A 536 36.52 -16.19 -5.66
CA PRO A 536 37.66 -15.35 -5.99
C PRO A 536 37.38 -13.87 -5.69
N ALA A 537 38.43 -13.10 -5.43
CA ALA A 537 38.32 -11.66 -5.16
C ALA A 537 37.60 -10.86 -6.28
N ALA A 538 37.67 -11.33 -7.53
CA ALA A 538 36.99 -10.71 -8.67
C ALA A 538 35.46 -10.98 -8.69
N GLY A 539 34.94 -11.80 -7.79
CA GLY A 539 33.59 -12.33 -7.85
C GLY A 539 33.47 -13.49 -8.83
N GLY A 540 32.24 -13.92 -9.10
CA GLY A 540 31.97 -15.02 -10.03
C GLY A 540 30.57 -15.59 -9.90
N GLU A 541 30.26 -16.56 -10.74
CA GLU A 541 29.00 -17.30 -10.73
C GLU A 541 29.28 -18.74 -10.36
N VAL A 542 28.45 -19.30 -9.48
CA VAL A 542 28.51 -20.70 -9.05
C VAL A 542 27.13 -21.32 -9.25
N GLU A 543 27.06 -22.32 -10.12
CA GLU A 543 25.86 -23.13 -10.28
C GLU A 543 25.71 -24.07 -9.07
N ILE A 544 24.49 -24.17 -8.53
CA ILE A 544 24.15 -25.03 -7.40
C ILE A 544 23.19 -26.10 -7.92
N LEU A 545 23.31 -27.34 -7.42
CA LEU A 545 22.55 -28.51 -7.89
C LEU A 545 22.96 -28.96 -9.31
N THR A 546 24.25 -29.19 -9.54
CA THR A 546 24.80 -29.57 -10.86
C THR A 546 25.33 -31.01 -10.96
N ASP A 547 25.58 -31.68 -9.84
CA ASP A 547 26.53 -32.80 -9.78
C ASP A 547 25.88 -34.20 -9.80
N ASP A 548 24.69 -34.35 -10.39
CA ASP A 548 23.97 -35.63 -10.40
C ASP A 548 23.67 -36.13 -11.83
N ASP A 549 23.78 -37.46 -12.00
CA ASP A 549 23.39 -38.19 -13.22
C ASP A 549 21.85 -38.20 -13.39
N TYR A 550 21.12 -38.01 -12.29
CA TYR A 550 19.66 -37.89 -12.27
C TYR A 550 19.19 -36.42 -12.30
N PRO A 551 17.95 -36.17 -12.74
CA PRO A 551 17.41 -34.81 -12.75
C PRO A 551 17.02 -34.37 -11.34
N TRP A 552 17.44 -33.17 -10.94
CA TRP A 552 16.96 -32.55 -9.72
C TRP A 552 15.46 -32.28 -9.79
N LEU A 553 14.72 -32.84 -8.85
CA LEU A 553 13.27 -32.75 -8.78
C LEU A 553 12.82 -32.48 -7.34
N GLY A 554 12.16 -31.34 -7.11
CA GLY A 554 11.64 -30.99 -5.79
C GLY A 554 11.56 -29.50 -5.54
N GLU A 555 11.21 -29.15 -4.30
CA GLU A 555 11.30 -27.79 -3.77
C GLU A 555 12.46 -27.69 -2.79
N PHE A 556 13.27 -26.63 -2.93
CA PHE A 556 14.50 -26.47 -2.19
C PHE A 556 14.61 -25.06 -1.60
N VAL A 557 15.27 -24.98 -0.45
CA VAL A 557 15.71 -23.73 0.14
C VAL A 557 17.23 -23.72 0.15
N VAL A 558 17.83 -22.73 -0.49
CA VAL A 558 19.28 -22.56 -0.54
C VAL A 558 19.67 -21.39 0.35
N ARG A 559 20.52 -21.65 1.34
CA ARG A 559 21.09 -20.65 2.24
C ARG A 559 22.56 -20.44 1.96
N LEU A 560 22.92 -19.23 1.54
CA LEU A 560 24.31 -18.78 1.43
C LEU A 560 24.72 -18.14 2.75
N VAL A 561 25.81 -18.61 3.36
CA VAL A 561 26.39 -18.06 4.58
C VAL A 561 27.78 -17.52 4.27
N ASN A 562 28.02 -16.27 4.64
CA ASN A 562 29.31 -15.62 4.44
C ASN A 562 30.27 -15.88 5.61
N PRO A 563 31.58 -15.59 5.47
CA PRO A 563 32.56 -15.72 6.56
C PRO A 563 32.20 -14.91 7.81
N ARG A 564 31.41 -13.86 7.65
CA ARG A 564 30.99 -12.92 8.68
C ARG A 564 29.68 -13.36 9.36
N GLY A 565 29.16 -14.57 9.07
CA GLY A 565 27.94 -15.12 9.67
C GLY A 565 26.61 -14.55 9.15
N ARG A 566 26.64 -13.63 8.18
CA ARG A 566 25.43 -13.18 7.48
C ARG A 566 24.95 -14.26 6.52
N SER A 567 23.65 -14.45 6.45
CA SER A 567 23.07 -15.45 5.56
C SER A 567 21.94 -14.90 4.68
N PHE A 568 21.90 -15.35 3.44
CA PHE A 568 20.84 -15.08 2.48
C PHE A 568 20.18 -16.41 2.14
N GLN A 569 18.85 -16.46 2.15
CA GLN A 569 18.11 -17.67 1.79
C GLN A 569 17.15 -17.37 0.65
N LYS A 570 17.00 -18.33 -0.26
CA LYS A 570 16.00 -18.25 -1.32
C LYS A 570 15.40 -19.62 -1.59
N HIS A 571 14.10 -19.62 -1.85
CA HIS A 571 13.25 -20.78 -2.08
C HIS A 571 12.92 -20.89 -3.56
N PHE A 572 13.02 -22.10 -4.11
CA PHE A 572 12.78 -22.39 -5.51
C PHE A 572 12.17 -23.78 -5.69
N ALA A 573 11.49 -23.98 -6.82
CA ALA A 573 11.05 -25.28 -7.29
C ALA A 573 11.73 -25.64 -8.60
N ILE A 574 12.23 -26.88 -8.71
CA ILE A 574 13.03 -27.33 -9.84
C ILE A 574 12.46 -28.64 -10.38
N ALA A 575 12.32 -28.70 -11.69
CA ALA A 575 12.11 -29.92 -12.47
C ALA A 575 13.14 -29.91 -13.61
N GLU A 576 14.36 -30.36 -13.31
CA GLU A 576 15.52 -30.20 -14.20
C GLU A 576 15.27 -30.84 -15.57
N GLN A 577 15.50 -30.09 -16.66
CA GLN A 577 15.27 -30.52 -18.04
C GLN A 577 13.83 -30.95 -18.39
N ALA A 578 12.85 -30.59 -17.56
CA ALA A 578 11.45 -30.71 -17.95
C ALA A 578 11.09 -29.66 -19.02
N GLU A 579 10.28 -30.05 -20.00
CA GLU A 579 9.69 -29.16 -20.98
C GLU A 579 8.17 -29.32 -20.99
N LEU A 580 7.46 -28.21 -20.85
CA LEU A 580 6.00 -28.19 -20.83
C LEU A 580 5.46 -27.80 -22.21
N THR A 581 4.69 -28.67 -22.83
CA THR A 581 3.97 -28.39 -24.07
C THR A 581 2.46 -28.36 -23.82
N VAL A 582 1.82 -27.23 -24.09
CA VAL A 582 0.36 -27.08 -24.02
C VAL A 582 -0.21 -26.87 -25.42
N THR A 583 -1.19 -27.68 -25.80
CA THR A 583 -1.88 -27.57 -27.09
C THR A 583 -3.32 -27.10 -26.91
N TYR A 584 -3.74 -26.13 -27.72
CA TYR A 584 -5.02 -25.43 -27.60
C TYR A 584 -5.95 -25.77 -28.78
N ARG A 585 -6.70 -26.87 -28.68
CA ARG A 585 -7.55 -27.32 -29.80
C ARG A 585 -8.78 -26.42 -29.93
N GLY A 586 -8.90 -25.74 -31.07
CA GLY A 586 -10.00 -24.79 -31.31
C GLY A 586 -9.84 -23.45 -30.58
N GLY A 587 -8.74 -23.23 -29.86
CA GLY A 587 -8.44 -22.01 -29.11
C GLY A 587 -7.82 -20.87 -29.94
N GLY A 588 -7.32 -19.87 -29.21
CA GLY A 588 -6.89 -18.56 -29.71
C GLY A 588 -5.42 -18.43 -30.17
N ASP A 589 -4.82 -19.49 -30.71
CA ASP A 589 -3.38 -19.54 -31.06
C ASP A 589 -2.46 -19.32 -29.83
N GLY A 590 -2.52 -20.22 -28.84
CA GLY A 590 -1.65 -20.19 -27.66
C GLY A 590 -2.38 -19.99 -26.32
N PHE A 591 -3.71 -19.85 -26.36
CA PHE A 591 -4.56 -19.75 -25.17
C PHE A 591 -5.96 -20.31 -25.46
N ARG A 592 -6.73 -20.56 -24.39
CA ARG A 592 -8.11 -21.06 -24.45
C ARG A 592 -9.09 -19.91 -24.58
N ILE A 593 -10.19 -20.12 -25.31
CA ILE A 593 -11.24 -19.12 -25.54
C ILE A 593 -12.59 -19.61 -25.00
N PRO A 594 -13.52 -18.71 -24.66
CA PRO A 594 -14.91 -19.05 -24.41
C PRO A 594 -15.57 -19.73 -25.62
N THR A 595 -16.38 -20.75 -25.35
CA THR A 595 -17.22 -21.53 -26.28
C THR A 595 -18.60 -21.73 -25.66
N GLU A 596 -19.56 -22.34 -26.38
CA GLU A 596 -20.92 -22.57 -25.87
C GLU A 596 -20.94 -23.41 -24.58
N ASP A 597 -20.07 -24.42 -24.47
CA ASP A 597 -20.02 -25.34 -23.33
C ASP A 597 -19.04 -24.88 -22.21
N GLY A 598 -18.37 -23.73 -22.35
CA GLY A 598 -17.32 -23.26 -21.42
C GLY A 598 -16.00 -22.94 -22.15
N LEU A 599 -14.84 -23.30 -21.59
CA LEU A 599 -13.53 -23.02 -22.23
C LEU A 599 -13.16 -24.05 -23.32
N SER A 600 -12.55 -23.60 -24.41
CA SER A 600 -12.01 -24.49 -25.46
C SER A 600 -11.02 -25.52 -24.88
N PRO A 601 -10.99 -26.78 -25.33
CA PRO A 601 -10.17 -27.82 -24.71
C PRO A 601 -8.66 -27.59 -24.85
N ALA A 602 -7.88 -28.06 -23.87
CA ALA A 602 -6.42 -28.03 -23.88
C ALA A 602 -5.80 -29.38 -23.50
N GLU A 603 -4.65 -29.73 -24.08
CA GLU A 603 -3.86 -30.91 -23.68
C GLU A 603 -2.49 -30.46 -23.19
N ILE A 604 -2.13 -30.87 -21.98
CA ILE A 604 -0.84 -30.61 -21.34
C ILE A 604 0.00 -31.87 -21.44
N ARG A 605 1.27 -31.71 -21.85
CA ARG A 605 2.26 -32.77 -21.92
C ARG A 605 3.58 -32.29 -21.34
N VAL A 606 4.15 -33.07 -20.44
CA VAL A 606 5.52 -32.86 -19.96
C VAL A 606 6.45 -33.80 -20.70
N ASN A 607 7.52 -33.26 -21.28
CA ASN A 607 8.60 -34.02 -21.89
C ASN A 607 9.85 -33.91 -21.03
N SER A 608 10.67 -34.96 -21.07
CA SER A 608 11.96 -35.03 -20.39
C SER A 608 13.09 -34.77 -21.40
N GLY A 609 14.15 -34.10 -20.95
CA GLY A 609 15.39 -33.91 -21.72
C GLY A 609 16.28 -35.14 -21.76
N GLU A 610 17.58 -34.94 -21.56
CA GLU A 610 18.59 -36.02 -21.56
C GLU A 610 18.52 -36.86 -20.29
N LYS A 611 18.24 -36.22 -19.15
CA LYS A 611 18.02 -36.88 -17.85
C LYS A 611 16.60 -37.47 -17.79
N PRO A 612 16.41 -38.70 -17.29
CA PRO A 612 15.11 -39.37 -17.32
C PRO A 612 14.15 -38.89 -16.21
N LEU A 613 13.01 -38.32 -16.60
CA LEU A 613 11.86 -38.02 -15.73
C LEU A 613 10.61 -38.80 -16.17
N ALA A 614 9.91 -39.35 -15.18
CA ALA A 614 8.58 -39.92 -15.37
C ALA A 614 7.51 -38.87 -15.05
N ALA A 615 6.46 -38.80 -15.88
CA ALA A 615 5.30 -37.93 -15.67
C ALA A 615 4.01 -38.75 -15.60
N ALA A 616 3.20 -38.52 -14.58
CA ALA A 616 1.93 -39.19 -14.34
C ALA A 616 0.81 -38.16 -14.05
N PRO A 617 -0.25 -38.09 -14.87
CA PRO A 617 -0.41 -38.74 -16.17
C PRO A 617 0.48 -38.11 -17.25
N VAL A 618 0.83 -38.89 -18.28
CA VAL A 618 1.68 -38.43 -19.41
C VAL A 618 1.01 -37.31 -20.22
N ILE A 619 -0.33 -37.32 -20.30
CA ILE A 619 -1.13 -36.28 -20.97
C ILE A 619 -2.31 -35.96 -20.06
N VAL A 620 -2.43 -34.69 -19.66
CA VAL A 620 -3.62 -34.16 -18.99
C VAL A 620 -4.50 -33.49 -20.03
N ARG A 621 -5.79 -33.83 -20.04
CA ARG A 621 -6.78 -33.20 -20.93
C ARG A 621 -7.72 -32.35 -20.10
N LEU A 622 -7.81 -31.07 -20.44
CA LEU A 622 -8.69 -30.11 -19.80
C LEU A 622 -9.93 -29.88 -20.66
N GLY A 623 -11.09 -30.15 -20.06
CA GLY A 623 -12.42 -29.91 -20.60
C GLY A 623 -12.91 -28.49 -20.30
N ALA A 624 -14.19 -28.24 -20.54
CA ALA A 624 -14.74 -26.89 -20.57
C ALA A 624 -14.70 -26.15 -19.23
N ASP A 625 -14.82 -26.88 -18.11
CA ASP A 625 -14.81 -26.32 -16.75
C ASP A 625 -13.43 -26.38 -16.08
N ASP A 626 -12.49 -27.15 -16.65
CA ASP A 626 -11.19 -27.41 -16.01
C ASP A 626 -10.22 -26.25 -16.22
N VAL A 627 -10.00 -25.38 -15.24
CA VAL A 627 -9.05 -24.25 -15.37
C VAL A 627 -7.59 -24.72 -15.26
N THR A 628 -7.31 -25.70 -14.40
CA THR A 628 -5.95 -26.19 -14.11
C THR A 628 -5.87 -27.71 -14.25
N GLY A 629 -4.68 -28.22 -14.56
CA GLY A 629 -4.38 -29.65 -14.60
C GLY A 629 -3.21 -30.02 -13.70
N THR A 630 -3.24 -31.20 -13.10
CA THR A 630 -2.17 -31.71 -12.22
C THR A 630 -1.33 -32.77 -12.93
N VAL A 631 -0.01 -32.66 -12.83
CA VAL A 631 0.97 -33.65 -13.31
C VAL A 631 1.96 -33.95 -12.21
N ASP A 632 2.07 -35.20 -11.81
CA ASP A 632 3.09 -35.66 -10.87
C ASP A 632 4.34 -36.07 -11.64
N LEU A 633 5.47 -35.51 -11.27
CA LEU A 633 6.79 -35.89 -11.77
C LEU A 633 7.48 -36.79 -10.75
N SER A 634 8.25 -37.77 -11.23
CA SER A 634 9.11 -38.60 -10.37
C SER A 634 10.39 -39.04 -11.06
N THR A 635 11.39 -39.38 -10.24
CA THR A 635 12.67 -39.98 -10.67
C THR A 635 12.81 -41.42 -10.15
N GLU A 636 13.75 -42.20 -10.69
CA GLU A 636 14.01 -43.57 -10.22
C GLU A 636 14.61 -43.62 -8.80
N GLU A 637 15.31 -42.56 -8.39
CA GLU A 637 15.88 -42.39 -7.04
C GLU A 637 14.82 -42.01 -5.97
N GLY A 638 13.54 -41.89 -6.37
CA GLY A 638 12.43 -41.68 -5.45
C GLY A 638 12.06 -40.22 -5.18
N ALA A 639 12.71 -39.26 -5.84
CA ALA A 639 12.28 -37.86 -5.79
C ALA A 639 10.95 -37.69 -6.53
N TRP A 640 10.08 -36.81 -6.03
CA TRP A 640 8.77 -36.54 -6.61
C TRP A 640 8.39 -35.07 -6.46
N LEU A 641 7.61 -34.55 -7.41
CA LEU A 641 7.06 -33.19 -7.37
C LEU A 641 5.72 -33.14 -8.10
N SER A 642 4.69 -32.61 -7.44
CA SER A 642 3.39 -32.38 -8.07
C SER A 642 3.32 -30.97 -8.68
N LEU A 643 2.99 -30.91 -9.97
CA LEU A 643 2.85 -29.67 -10.73
C LEU A 643 1.38 -29.37 -11.00
N GLN A 644 0.94 -28.18 -10.64
CA GLN A 644 -0.31 -27.60 -11.11
C GLN A 644 -0.03 -26.68 -12.29
N VAL A 645 -0.59 -27.03 -13.44
CA VAL A 645 -0.40 -26.32 -14.71
C VAL A 645 -1.69 -25.58 -15.07
N THR A 646 -1.58 -24.27 -15.25
CA THR A 646 -2.68 -23.38 -15.67
C THR A 646 -2.40 -22.88 -17.08
N PRO A 647 -3.08 -23.41 -18.12
CA PRO A 647 -2.97 -22.88 -19.46
C PRO A 647 -3.43 -21.42 -19.55
N GLY A 648 -2.90 -20.68 -20.51
CA GLY A 648 -3.38 -19.33 -20.81
C GLY A 648 -4.86 -19.33 -21.22
N VAL A 649 -5.63 -18.37 -20.72
CA VAL A 649 -7.07 -18.20 -21.01
C VAL A 649 -7.37 -16.78 -21.46
N LEU A 650 -8.31 -16.60 -22.39
CA LEU A 650 -8.87 -15.30 -22.73
C LEU A 650 -9.72 -14.82 -21.56
N GLN A 651 -9.34 -13.68 -20.99
CA GLN A 651 -10.09 -12.99 -19.96
C GLN A 651 -10.63 -11.67 -20.52
N PHE A 652 -11.79 -11.24 -20.06
CA PHE A 652 -12.35 -9.97 -20.45
C PHE A 652 -13.27 -9.39 -19.39
N GLU A 653 -13.44 -8.08 -19.44
CA GLU A 653 -14.25 -7.28 -18.53
C GLU A 653 -15.20 -6.45 -19.39
N VAL A 654 -16.51 -6.67 -19.22
CA VAL A 654 -17.54 -5.84 -19.85
C VAL A 654 -18.29 -5.09 -18.74
N PRO A 655 -18.36 -3.76 -18.83
CA PRO A 655 -19.04 -2.97 -17.83
C PRO A 655 -20.55 -3.16 -17.91
N LEU A 656 -21.16 -3.37 -16.76
CA LEU A 656 -22.60 -3.54 -16.60
C LEU A 656 -23.18 -2.38 -15.79
N ALA A 657 -24.43 -2.06 -16.05
CA ALA A 657 -25.15 -1.01 -15.36
C ALA A 657 -25.68 -1.44 -13.98
N ASP A 658 -25.62 -2.72 -13.62
CA ASP A 658 -26.16 -3.26 -12.37
C ASP A 658 -25.12 -3.96 -11.50
N GLU A 659 -23.88 -4.13 -11.98
CA GLU A 659 -22.83 -4.90 -11.31
C GLU A 659 -21.49 -4.17 -11.39
N THR A 660 -20.61 -4.43 -10.41
CA THR A 660 -19.20 -4.05 -10.53
C THR A 660 -18.56 -4.81 -11.67
N VAL A 661 -17.63 -4.16 -12.38
CA VAL A 661 -16.88 -4.79 -13.47
C VAL A 661 -16.14 -6.02 -12.93
N ALA A 662 -16.38 -7.17 -13.55
CA ALA A 662 -15.77 -8.43 -13.16
C ALA A 662 -15.05 -9.06 -14.35
N ARG A 663 -13.90 -9.68 -14.08
CA ARG A 663 -13.12 -10.39 -15.07
C ARG A 663 -13.72 -11.78 -15.33
N ARG A 664 -13.95 -12.09 -16.61
CA ARG A 664 -14.69 -13.28 -17.06
C ARG A 664 -13.88 -14.09 -18.05
N THR A 665 -14.11 -15.40 -18.05
CA THR A 665 -13.56 -16.37 -19.02
C THR A 665 -14.66 -17.10 -19.80
N THR A 666 -15.93 -16.77 -19.55
CA THR A 666 -17.12 -17.35 -20.16
C THR A 666 -17.97 -16.25 -20.80
N THR A 667 -18.65 -16.57 -21.90
CA THR A 667 -19.52 -15.63 -22.62
C THR A 667 -20.64 -15.14 -21.71
N LEU A 668 -20.77 -13.81 -21.56
CA LEU A 668 -21.82 -13.22 -20.74
C LEU A 668 -23.17 -13.25 -21.47
N VAL A 669 -24.17 -13.89 -20.87
CA VAL A 669 -25.56 -13.83 -21.34
C VAL A 669 -26.35 -12.84 -20.48
N THR A 670 -26.91 -11.79 -21.09
CA THR A 670 -27.60 -10.72 -20.35
C THR A 670 -28.69 -10.03 -21.20
N ARG A 671 -29.22 -8.90 -20.71
CA ARG A 671 -30.15 -8.01 -21.44
C ARG A 671 -29.38 -6.81 -22.00
N PRO A 672 -29.74 -6.28 -23.19
CA PRO A 672 -29.03 -5.15 -23.81
C PRO A 672 -28.96 -3.91 -22.92
N ARG A 673 -30.03 -3.60 -22.18
CA ARG A 673 -30.09 -2.45 -21.26
C ARG A 673 -29.16 -2.54 -20.05
N ARG A 674 -28.64 -3.73 -19.74
CA ARG A 674 -27.69 -3.92 -18.64
C ARG A 674 -26.25 -3.65 -19.06
N ILE A 675 -25.96 -3.58 -20.35
CA ILE A 675 -24.60 -3.32 -20.83
C ILE A 675 -24.37 -1.81 -20.77
N ASP A 676 -23.32 -1.40 -20.07
CA ASP A 676 -22.89 -0.01 -20.09
C ASP A 676 -22.10 0.25 -21.38
N ALA A 677 -22.79 0.86 -22.35
CA ALA A 677 -22.19 1.16 -23.65
C ALA A 677 -21.13 2.27 -23.62
N PHE A 678 -21.05 3.05 -22.53
CA PHE A 678 -20.07 4.12 -22.35
C PHE A 678 -18.82 3.65 -21.62
N GLY A 679 -18.92 2.52 -20.91
CA GLY A 679 -17.79 1.96 -20.18
C GLY A 679 -16.70 1.36 -21.08
N ARG A 680 -15.53 1.18 -20.48
CA ARG A 680 -14.34 0.59 -21.12
C ARG A 680 -14.42 -0.93 -21.10
N ILE A 681 -14.31 -1.56 -22.27
CA ILE A 681 -14.22 -3.02 -22.39
C ILE A 681 -12.73 -3.39 -22.33
N VAL A 682 -12.35 -4.22 -21.36
CA VAL A 682 -10.96 -4.67 -21.18
C VAL A 682 -10.86 -6.15 -21.59
N VAL A 683 -9.77 -6.50 -22.25
CA VAL A 683 -9.47 -7.86 -22.71
C VAL A 683 -8.03 -8.18 -22.31
N SER A 684 -7.82 -9.30 -21.61
CA SER A 684 -6.51 -9.87 -21.33
C SER A 684 -6.37 -11.21 -22.05
N ALA A 685 -5.43 -11.28 -22.98
CA ALA A 685 -5.21 -12.46 -23.81
C ALA A 685 -3.71 -12.72 -23.97
N PRO A 686 -3.21 -13.89 -23.55
CA PRO A 686 -1.80 -14.25 -23.71
C PRO A 686 -1.42 -14.26 -25.20
N GLY A 687 -0.28 -13.66 -25.56
CA GLY A 687 0.26 -13.76 -26.92
C GLY A 687 -0.37 -12.82 -27.96
N GLU A 688 0.01 -12.98 -29.24
CA GLU A 688 -0.20 -11.94 -30.25
C GLU A 688 -1.64 -11.91 -30.84
N LEU A 689 -2.38 -10.81 -30.65
CA LEU A 689 -3.67 -10.54 -31.31
C LEU A 689 -3.54 -9.60 -32.52
N ARG A 690 -3.31 -10.13 -33.72
CA ARG A 690 -3.14 -9.32 -34.94
C ARG A 690 -4.45 -8.68 -35.42
N HIS A 691 -4.45 -7.36 -35.61
CA HIS A 691 -5.62 -6.58 -36.06
C HIS A 691 -6.87 -6.82 -35.19
N ALA A 692 -6.69 -6.77 -33.87
CA ALA A 692 -7.76 -7.02 -32.90
C ALA A 692 -8.77 -5.86 -32.85
N HIS A 693 -10.07 -6.18 -32.86
CA HIS A 693 -11.16 -5.23 -32.73
C HIS A 693 -12.28 -5.78 -31.83
N ILE A 694 -12.94 -4.89 -31.09
CA ILE A 694 -14.25 -5.17 -30.51
C ILE A 694 -15.32 -4.85 -31.56
N ALA A 695 -16.17 -5.82 -31.86
CA ALA A 695 -17.28 -5.66 -32.78
C ALA A 695 -18.62 -5.75 -32.03
N VAL A 696 -19.56 -4.87 -32.37
CA VAL A 696 -20.94 -4.93 -31.88
C VAL A 696 -21.86 -5.19 -33.06
N SER A 697 -22.71 -6.20 -32.95
CA SER A 697 -23.69 -6.58 -33.96
C SER A 697 -25.09 -6.71 -33.35
N SER A 698 -26.13 -6.57 -34.17
CA SER A 698 -27.53 -6.80 -33.80
C SER A 698 -28.16 -7.69 -34.86
N GLY A 699 -28.38 -8.97 -34.54
CA GLY A 699 -28.71 -9.99 -35.54
C GLY A 699 -27.59 -10.14 -36.57
N GLU A 700 -27.91 -10.10 -37.86
CA GLU A 700 -26.92 -10.19 -38.96
C GLU A 700 -26.22 -8.85 -39.26
N ARG A 701 -26.57 -7.76 -38.57
CA ARG A 701 -26.08 -6.41 -38.87
C ARG A 701 -24.94 -5.99 -37.95
N ASP A 702 -23.77 -5.70 -38.51
CA ASP A 702 -22.67 -5.02 -37.82
C ASP A 702 -23.03 -3.55 -37.53
N ILE A 703 -22.92 -3.13 -36.27
CA ILE A 703 -23.20 -1.77 -35.80
C ILE A 703 -21.91 -0.94 -35.77
N CYS A 704 -20.85 -1.47 -35.15
CA CYS A 704 -19.55 -0.83 -35.10
C CYS A 704 -18.42 -1.86 -34.91
N ARG A 705 -17.19 -1.42 -35.23
CA ARG A 705 -15.94 -2.11 -34.92
C ARG A 705 -14.94 -1.09 -34.43
N VAL A 706 -14.38 -1.30 -33.24
CA VAL A 706 -13.42 -0.40 -32.61
C VAL A 706 -12.10 -1.15 -32.42
N PRO A 707 -10.95 -0.59 -32.83
CA PRO A 707 -9.65 -1.23 -32.64
C PRO A 707 -9.32 -1.37 -31.16
N LEU A 708 -8.66 -2.47 -30.79
CA LEU A 708 -8.16 -2.70 -29.44
C LEU A 708 -6.83 -1.94 -29.25
N VAL A 709 -6.75 -1.11 -28.21
CA VAL A 709 -5.50 -0.47 -27.76
C VAL A 709 -4.85 -1.39 -26.74
N ARG A 710 -3.62 -1.85 -27.00
CA ARG A 710 -3.00 -2.96 -26.25
C ARG A 710 -1.64 -2.58 -25.65
N SER A 711 -1.40 -3.03 -24.42
CA SER A 711 -0.11 -2.97 -23.70
C SER A 711 0.18 -4.35 -23.08
N GLY A 712 1.22 -5.03 -23.55
CA GLY A 712 1.52 -6.41 -23.13
C GLY A 712 0.37 -7.37 -23.46
N ASP A 713 -0.11 -8.12 -22.47
CA ASP A 713 -1.23 -9.06 -22.60
C ASP A 713 -2.62 -8.43 -22.45
N THR A 714 -2.69 -7.20 -21.94
CA THR A 714 -3.95 -6.49 -21.69
C THR A 714 -4.21 -5.43 -22.75
N GLY A 715 -5.46 -5.31 -23.20
CA GLY A 715 -5.90 -4.25 -24.08
C GLY A 715 -7.32 -3.80 -23.76
N TYR A 716 -7.73 -2.68 -24.33
CA TYR A 716 -9.04 -2.12 -24.11
C TYR A 716 -9.63 -1.46 -25.36
N ALA A 717 -10.94 -1.28 -25.35
CA ALA A 717 -11.66 -0.50 -26.34
C ALA A 717 -12.84 0.25 -25.70
N GLU A 718 -13.12 1.43 -26.23
CA GLU A 718 -14.27 2.26 -25.87
C GLU A 718 -15.14 2.47 -27.11
N LEU A 719 -16.46 2.34 -26.95
CA LEU A 719 -17.38 2.48 -28.09
C LEU A 719 -17.48 3.93 -28.59
N GLY A 720 -17.09 4.91 -27.78
CA GLY A 720 -17.06 6.33 -28.14
C GLY A 720 -18.39 6.81 -28.74
N GLN A 721 -18.35 7.40 -29.93
CA GLN A 721 -19.52 7.92 -30.67
C GLN A 721 -20.57 6.84 -31.06
N PHE A 722 -20.30 5.56 -30.79
CA PHE A 722 -21.26 4.48 -31.00
C PHE A 722 -22.05 4.13 -29.72
N ALA A 723 -21.63 4.61 -28.55
CA ALA A 723 -22.24 4.27 -27.25
C ALA A 723 -23.76 4.54 -27.22
N ASP A 724 -24.19 5.75 -27.61
CA ASP A 724 -25.62 6.13 -27.71
C ASP A 724 -26.43 5.21 -28.62
N ARG A 725 -25.83 4.78 -29.73
CA ARG A 725 -26.52 3.89 -30.68
C ARG A 725 -26.63 2.48 -30.14
N VAL A 726 -25.61 2.02 -29.42
CA VAL A 726 -25.54 0.68 -28.81
C VAL A 726 -26.50 0.58 -27.62
N SER A 727 -26.61 1.62 -26.78
CA SER A 727 -27.53 1.65 -25.63
C SER A 727 -29.01 1.57 -26.02
N LEU A 728 -29.36 1.95 -27.25
CA LEU A 728 -30.72 1.90 -27.80
C LEU A 728 -31.08 0.55 -28.46
N LEU A 729 -30.14 -0.39 -28.57
CA LEU A 729 -30.38 -1.68 -29.24
C LEU A 729 -31.30 -2.59 -28.41
N LYS A 730 -32.22 -3.29 -29.10
CA LYS A 730 -33.12 -4.27 -28.48
C LYS A 730 -32.53 -5.68 -28.37
N ALA A 731 -31.46 -5.96 -29.10
CA ALA A 731 -30.65 -7.16 -29.01
C ALA A 731 -29.26 -6.83 -29.55
N LEU A 732 -28.20 -7.36 -28.95
CA LEU A 732 -26.84 -7.15 -29.42
C LEU A 732 -25.91 -8.32 -29.07
N ARG A 733 -24.84 -8.47 -29.84
CA ARG A 733 -23.71 -9.35 -29.56
C ARG A 733 -22.43 -8.53 -29.60
N VAL A 734 -21.62 -8.62 -28.56
CA VAL A 734 -20.27 -8.04 -28.50
C VAL A 734 -19.26 -9.17 -28.71
N SER A 735 -18.38 -9.05 -29.70
CA SER A 735 -17.34 -10.04 -29.99
C SER A 735 -15.95 -9.43 -30.06
N LEU A 736 -14.95 -10.23 -29.69
CA LEU A 736 -13.54 -9.96 -29.96
C LEU A 736 -13.13 -10.64 -31.26
N ASP A 737 -12.63 -9.85 -32.19
CA ASP A 737 -12.25 -10.33 -33.51
C ASP A 737 -10.78 -10.05 -33.80
N TRP A 738 -10.02 -11.07 -34.23
CA TRP A 738 -8.62 -10.90 -34.62
C TRP A 738 -8.21 -11.88 -35.72
N THR A 739 -7.04 -11.63 -36.31
CA THR A 739 -6.45 -12.51 -37.31
C THR A 739 -5.51 -13.50 -36.63
N ARG A 740 -5.77 -14.79 -36.81
CA ARG A 740 -4.92 -15.88 -36.30
C ARG A 740 -3.50 -15.79 -36.85
N VAL A 741 -2.52 -16.02 -35.99
CA VAL A 741 -1.11 -16.18 -36.37
C VAL A 741 -0.96 -17.45 -37.21
N THR A 742 -1.66 -18.52 -36.80
CA THR A 742 -1.73 -19.77 -37.55
C THR A 742 -2.81 -19.69 -38.65
N GLY A 743 -2.42 -19.93 -39.90
CA GLY A 743 -3.37 -20.02 -41.02
C GLY A 743 -4.02 -18.70 -41.50
N ARG A 744 -3.74 -17.54 -40.88
CA ARG A 744 -4.19 -16.19 -41.29
C ARG A 744 -5.70 -16.03 -41.49
N LYS A 745 -6.52 -16.79 -40.77
CA LYS A 745 -7.99 -16.65 -40.77
C LYS A 745 -8.45 -15.75 -39.64
N ARG A 746 -9.54 -15.02 -39.86
CA ARG A 746 -10.19 -14.25 -38.79
C ARG A 746 -10.91 -15.21 -37.83
N LEU A 747 -10.68 -15.01 -36.54
CA LEU A 747 -11.43 -15.65 -35.46
C LEU A 747 -12.30 -14.58 -34.80
N SER A 748 -13.53 -14.96 -34.45
CA SER A 748 -14.51 -14.10 -33.78
C SER A 748 -15.03 -14.85 -32.57
N VAL A 749 -14.86 -14.28 -31.39
CA VAL A 749 -15.24 -14.88 -30.11
C VAL A 749 -16.30 -14.01 -29.47
N PRO A 750 -17.52 -14.53 -29.21
CA PRO A 750 -18.55 -13.78 -28.52
C PRO A 750 -18.12 -13.56 -27.06
N LEU A 751 -18.10 -12.29 -26.63
CA LEU A 751 -17.88 -11.92 -25.23
C LEU A 751 -19.22 -11.73 -24.52
N VAL A 752 -20.22 -11.19 -25.23
CA VAL A 752 -21.56 -10.92 -24.69
C VAL A 752 -22.62 -11.30 -25.70
N GLU A 753 -23.66 -11.97 -25.22
CA GLU A 753 -24.91 -12.20 -25.94
C GLU A 753 -26.08 -11.59 -25.18
N ALA A 754 -26.75 -10.64 -25.82
CA ALA A 754 -27.86 -9.91 -25.22
C ALA A 754 -29.11 -9.99 -26.08
N GLY A 755 -30.07 -10.81 -25.66
CA GLY A 755 -31.31 -11.11 -26.39
C GLY A 755 -32.42 -10.09 -26.17
N SER A 756 -33.42 -10.09 -27.07
CA SER A 756 -34.58 -9.18 -27.01
C SER A 756 -35.78 -9.70 -26.20
N ARG A 757 -35.77 -10.97 -25.79
CA ARG A 757 -36.85 -11.60 -25.02
C ARG A 757 -36.40 -11.78 -23.58
N ASP A 758 -37.32 -11.51 -22.65
CA ASP A 758 -37.08 -11.83 -21.25
C ASP A 758 -37.09 -13.34 -21.05
N VAL A 759 -35.95 -13.81 -20.58
CA VAL A 759 -35.64 -15.21 -20.36
C VAL A 759 -36.38 -15.72 -19.11
N ILE A 760 -36.53 -14.86 -18.10
CA ILE A 760 -37.26 -15.11 -16.86
C ILE A 760 -38.64 -14.46 -16.98
N ARG A 761 -39.71 -15.24 -16.81
CA ARG A 761 -41.11 -14.79 -16.98
C ARG A 761 -41.76 -14.39 -15.67
N SER A 762 -41.54 -15.16 -14.60
CA SER A 762 -42.02 -14.84 -13.25
C SER A 762 -41.15 -15.48 -12.18
N VAL A 763 -41.13 -14.85 -11.00
CA VAL A 763 -40.55 -15.38 -9.76
C VAL A 763 -41.59 -15.16 -8.66
N ALA A 764 -41.97 -16.21 -7.94
CA ALA A 764 -42.97 -16.12 -6.87
C ALA A 764 -42.74 -17.19 -5.80
N PHE A 765 -43.22 -16.96 -4.57
CA PHE A 765 -43.32 -18.04 -3.58
C PHE A 765 -44.43 -19.02 -4.00
N ASN A 766 -44.22 -20.31 -3.76
CA ASN A 766 -45.21 -21.35 -3.98
C ASN A 766 -46.36 -21.21 -2.98
N GLU A 767 -47.61 -21.28 -3.46
CA GLU A 767 -48.81 -21.11 -2.63
C GLU A 767 -49.05 -22.27 -1.64
N GLU A 768 -48.59 -23.48 -1.95
CA GLU A 768 -48.75 -24.70 -1.15
C GLU A 768 -47.55 -24.94 -0.20
N ALA A 769 -46.35 -24.47 -0.57
CA ALA A 769 -45.10 -24.60 0.17
C ALA A 769 -44.39 -23.23 0.29
N PRO A 770 -44.65 -22.45 1.35
CA PRO A 770 -44.30 -21.03 1.41
C PRO A 770 -42.79 -20.74 1.44
N ASP A 771 -41.96 -21.72 1.82
CA ASP A 771 -40.50 -21.62 1.79
C ASP A 771 -39.90 -21.89 0.39
N ILE A 772 -40.69 -22.38 -0.58
CA ILE A 772 -40.23 -22.68 -1.94
C ILE A 772 -40.50 -21.49 -2.86
N ILE A 773 -39.50 -21.10 -3.64
CA ILE A 773 -39.59 -20.05 -4.66
C ILE A 773 -39.60 -20.73 -6.04
N GLU A 774 -40.64 -20.47 -6.82
CA GLU A 774 -40.81 -20.94 -8.20
C GLU A 774 -40.36 -19.89 -9.21
N ILE A 775 -39.62 -20.34 -10.23
CA ILE A 775 -39.06 -19.51 -11.28
C ILE A 775 -39.51 -20.05 -12.65
N ASP A 776 -40.36 -19.29 -13.35
CA ASP A 776 -40.76 -19.61 -14.73
C ASP A 776 -39.70 -19.06 -15.70
N VAL A 777 -39.01 -19.97 -16.40
CA VAL A 777 -37.93 -19.65 -17.34
C VAL A 777 -38.26 -20.16 -18.75
N SER A 778 -37.80 -19.45 -19.77
CA SER A 778 -37.88 -19.91 -21.16
C SER A 778 -37.14 -21.23 -21.36
N CYS A 779 -37.75 -22.17 -22.10
CA CYS A 779 -37.13 -23.45 -22.45
C CYS A 779 -35.79 -23.31 -23.21
N GLU A 780 -35.56 -22.15 -23.83
CA GLU A 780 -34.31 -21.83 -24.55
C GLU A 780 -33.08 -21.78 -23.63
N VAL A 781 -33.24 -21.52 -22.33
CA VAL A 781 -32.14 -21.41 -21.37
C VAL A 781 -32.27 -22.35 -20.17
N ALA A 782 -33.36 -23.11 -20.07
CA ALA A 782 -33.67 -23.90 -18.87
C ALA A 782 -32.61 -24.97 -18.55
N HIS A 783 -31.70 -25.25 -19.50
CA HIS A 783 -30.57 -26.15 -19.35
C HIS A 783 -29.29 -25.47 -18.85
N LEU A 784 -29.24 -24.13 -18.81
CA LEU A 784 -28.09 -23.37 -18.33
C LEU A 784 -28.13 -23.28 -16.80
N PRO A 785 -26.97 -23.24 -16.12
CA PRO A 785 -26.91 -22.98 -14.69
C PRO A 785 -27.52 -21.61 -14.38
N MET A 786 -28.21 -21.51 -13.25
CA MET A 786 -28.93 -20.30 -12.82
C MET A 786 -28.77 -20.09 -11.32
N THR A 787 -28.63 -18.82 -10.95
CA THR A 787 -28.52 -18.37 -9.56
C THR A 787 -29.61 -17.35 -9.27
N LEU A 788 -30.39 -17.56 -8.22
CA LEU A 788 -31.32 -16.59 -7.65
C LEU A 788 -30.59 -15.75 -6.60
N TRP A 789 -30.65 -14.43 -6.77
CA TRP A 789 -30.16 -13.45 -5.82
C TRP A 789 -31.31 -12.87 -5.02
N LEU A 790 -31.19 -12.90 -3.69
CA LEU A 790 -32.18 -12.37 -2.75
C LEU A 790 -31.58 -11.24 -1.90
N TRP A 791 -32.21 -10.06 -1.94
CA TRP A 791 -31.91 -8.95 -1.04
C TRP A 791 -33.04 -8.80 -0.02
N ALA A 792 -32.71 -8.81 1.27
CA ALA A 792 -33.66 -8.58 2.35
C ALA A 792 -33.92 -7.07 2.54
N ALA A 793 -35.10 -6.59 2.15
CA ALA A 793 -35.46 -5.18 2.33
C ALA A 793 -35.73 -4.81 3.81
N GLY A 794 -36.02 -5.81 4.66
CA GLY A 794 -36.10 -5.64 6.12
C GLY A 794 -34.74 -5.46 6.80
N ALA A 795 -33.66 -5.97 6.20
CA ALA A 795 -32.28 -5.85 6.68
C ALA A 795 -31.31 -5.56 5.51
N PRO A 796 -31.39 -4.36 4.90
CA PRO A 796 -30.71 -4.02 3.64
C PRO A 796 -29.18 -4.00 3.74
N TRP A 797 -28.61 -4.08 4.95
CA TRP A 797 -27.18 -4.12 5.18
C TRP A 797 -26.56 -5.51 5.04
N ARG A 798 -27.39 -6.57 4.95
CA ARG A 798 -26.89 -7.93 4.70
C ARG A 798 -26.40 -8.04 3.26
N GLU A 799 -25.40 -8.89 3.05
CA GLU A 799 -25.05 -9.32 1.70
C GLU A 799 -26.23 -10.09 1.07
N PRO A 800 -26.40 -9.99 -0.27
CA PRO A 800 -27.43 -10.76 -0.93
C PRO A 800 -27.12 -12.25 -0.85
N ALA A 801 -28.15 -13.06 -0.67
CA ALA A 801 -27.99 -14.51 -0.72
C ALA A 801 -28.04 -15.00 -2.17
N ALA A 802 -27.06 -15.81 -2.54
CA ALA A 802 -27.05 -16.57 -3.78
C ALA A 802 -27.63 -17.96 -3.51
N VAL A 803 -28.67 -18.34 -4.27
CA VAL A 803 -29.32 -19.65 -4.18
C VAL A 803 -29.30 -20.30 -5.56
N GLU A 804 -28.79 -21.52 -5.63
CA GLU A 804 -28.81 -22.30 -6.87
C GLU A 804 -30.25 -22.65 -7.26
N VAL A 805 -30.59 -22.47 -8.53
CA VAL A 805 -31.91 -22.81 -9.06
C VAL A 805 -31.86 -24.18 -9.72
N VAL A 806 -32.61 -25.14 -9.18
CA VAL A 806 -32.64 -26.53 -9.66
C VAL A 806 -34.04 -26.82 -10.19
N GLU A 807 -34.13 -27.20 -11.48
CA GLU A 807 -35.40 -27.49 -12.16
C GLU A 807 -36.45 -26.35 -12.10
N GLY A 808 -36.02 -25.10 -11.88
CA GLY A 808 -36.89 -23.93 -11.76
C GLY A 808 -37.39 -23.65 -10.34
N GLU A 809 -36.89 -24.36 -9.34
CA GLU A 809 -37.24 -24.18 -7.93
C GLU A 809 -36.00 -23.93 -7.07
N CYS A 810 -36.19 -23.26 -5.94
CA CYS A 810 -35.19 -23.10 -4.90
C CYS A 810 -35.85 -22.83 -3.54
N GLU A 811 -35.17 -23.16 -2.45
CA GLU A 811 -35.66 -22.97 -1.08
C GLU A 811 -35.14 -21.64 -0.49
N LEU A 812 -35.98 -20.94 0.29
CA LEU A 812 -35.59 -19.76 1.04
C LEU A 812 -34.59 -20.17 2.15
N PRO A 813 -33.36 -19.61 2.17
CA PRO A 813 -32.38 -19.92 3.21
C PRO A 813 -32.91 -19.63 4.63
N GLU A 814 -32.65 -20.54 5.57
CA GLU A 814 -33.17 -20.40 6.94
C GLU A 814 -32.69 -19.13 7.65
N ASP A 815 -31.49 -18.65 7.31
CA ASP A 815 -30.87 -17.46 7.88
C ASP A 815 -31.48 -16.13 7.38
N LEU A 816 -32.32 -16.19 6.34
CA LEU A 816 -33.08 -15.07 5.78
C LEU A 816 -34.52 -14.99 6.28
N ARG A 817 -35.04 -16.03 6.94
CA ARG A 817 -36.41 -16.02 7.47
C ARG A 817 -36.62 -14.85 8.43
N GLY A 818 -37.75 -14.15 8.27
CA GLY A 818 -38.12 -12.97 9.08
C GLY A 818 -37.47 -11.64 8.67
N PHE A 819 -36.66 -11.61 7.61
CA PHE A 819 -36.03 -10.37 7.11
C PHE A 819 -36.67 -9.79 5.83
N GLY A 820 -37.81 -10.34 5.39
CA GLY A 820 -38.50 -9.82 4.22
C GLY A 820 -39.16 -8.45 4.47
N PRO A 821 -39.76 -7.83 3.43
CA PRO A 821 -39.90 -8.33 2.07
C PRO A 821 -38.56 -8.54 1.35
N PHE A 822 -38.52 -9.45 0.37
CA PHE A 822 -37.32 -9.74 -0.40
C PHE A 822 -37.40 -9.12 -1.80
N VAL A 823 -36.26 -8.68 -2.34
CA VAL A 823 -36.13 -8.38 -3.78
C VAL A 823 -35.38 -9.55 -4.42
N ALA A 824 -35.92 -10.09 -5.50
CA ALA A 824 -35.43 -11.28 -6.18
C ALA A 824 -34.95 -10.95 -7.60
N GLN A 825 -33.76 -11.43 -7.95
CA GLN A 825 -33.19 -11.35 -9.30
C GLN A 825 -32.55 -12.67 -9.70
N VAL A 826 -32.97 -13.22 -10.84
CA VAL A 826 -32.32 -14.42 -11.41
C VAL A 826 -31.24 -14.00 -12.39
N THR A 827 -30.08 -14.64 -12.29
CA THR A 827 -28.96 -14.50 -13.22
C THR A 827 -28.62 -15.85 -13.84
N LEU A 828 -28.32 -15.88 -15.14
CA LEU A 828 -27.74 -17.05 -15.80
C LEU A 828 -26.25 -17.15 -15.44
N GLY A 829 -25.80 -18.34 -15.06
CA GLY A 829 -24.47 -18.62 -14.52
C GLY A 829 -24.51 -19.06 -13.06
N VAL A 830 -23.34 -19.44 -12.54
CA VAL A 830 -23.16 -19.77 -11.12
C VAL A 830 -22.77 -18.54 -10.31
N GLU A 831 -22.84 -18.63 -8.98
CA GLU A 831 -22.46 -17.55 -8.05
C GLU A 831 -21.08 -16.94 -8.35
N LYS A 832 -20.11 -17.77 -8.77
CA LYS A 832 -18.74 -17.33 -9.09
C LYS A 832 -18.66 -16.41 -10.32
N ASP A 833 -19.64 -16.48 -11.22
CA ASP A 833 -19.62 -15.74 -12.49
C ASP A 833 -20.24 -14.33 -12.37
N ARG A 834 -21.09 -14.12 -11.36
CA ARG A 834 -21.85 -12.88 -11.17
C ARG A 834 -22.10 -12.67 -9.68
N HIS A 835 -21.83 -11.47 -9.18
CA HIS A 835 -22.09 -11.12 -7.79
C HIS A 835 -22.71 -9.71 -7.71
N PRO A 836 -23.99 -9.55 -8.10
CA PRO A 836 -24.66 -8.26 -8.10
C PRO A 836 -24.74 -7.70 -6.67
N GLN A 837 -24.22 -6.50 -6.46
CA GLN A 837 -24.28 -5.85 -5.12
C GLN A 837 -25.69 -5.39 -4.76
N TRP A 838 -26.44 -4.92 -5.76
CA TRP A 838 -27.79 -4.39 -5.63
C TRP A 838 -28.69 -4.89 -6.77
N PRO A 839 -30.02 -4.95 -6.56
CA PRO A 839 -30.93 -5.44 -7.59
C PRO A 839 -31.03 -4.47 -8.77
N ALA A 840 -31.10 -5.03 -9.96
CA ALA A 840 -31.28 -4.32 -11.21
C ALA A 840 -32.74 -3.85 -11.42
N GLU A 841 -32.95 -3.03 -12.46
CA GLU A 841 -34.30 -2.71 -12.94
C GLU A 841 -35.00 -3.99 -13.44
N GLY A 842 -36.25 -4.19 -12.99
CA GLY A 842 -37.06 -5.37 -13.34
C GLY A 842 -36.88 -6.58 -12.41
N SER A 843 -36.21 -6.43 -11.26
CA SER A 843 -36.26 -7.41 -10.17
C SER A 843 -37.65 -7.46 -9.53
N THR A 844 -38.01 -8.60 -8.94
CA THR A 844 -39.35 -8.86 -8.40
C THR A 844 -39.37 -8.70 -6.88
N VAL A 845 -40.39 -8.07 -6.33
CA VAL A 845 -40.60 -8.02 -4.87
C VAL A 845 -41.39 -9.25 -4.44
N LEU A 846 -40.86 -9.98 -3.47
CA LEU A 846 -41.46 -11.17 -2.89
C LEU A 846 -41.83 -10.90 -1.43
N HIS A 847 -42.99 -11.38 -1.02
CA HIS A 847 -43.47 -11.30 0.36
C HIS A 847 -43.62 -12.71 0.92
N HIS A 848 -42.95 -12.99 2.04
CA HIS A 848 -43.05 -14.26 2.74
C HIS A 848 -44.05 -14.15 3.91
N GLY A 849 -44.63 -15.27 4.34
CA GLY A 849 -45.64 -15.30 5.40
C GLY A 849 -45.13 -14.83 6.78
N ASP A 850 -43.82 -14.94 7.02
CA ASP A 850 -43.14 -14.50 8.25
C ASP A 850 -42.64 -13.05 8.19
N ASP A 851 -42.97 -12.29 7.14
CA ASP A 851 -42.57 -10.90 7.02
C ASP A 851 -43.21 -10.04 8.13
N GLY A 852 -42.47 -9.05 8.64
CA GLY A 852 -43.01 -8.06 9.57
C GLY A 852 -44.12 -7.20 8.95
N GLU A 853 -44.84 -6.43 9.79
CA GLU A 853 -45.88 -5.51 9.29
C GLU A 853 -45.35 -4.60 8.17
N VAL A 854 -46.13 -4.50 7.08
CA VAL A 854 -45.78 -3.67 5.93
C VAL A 854 -45.64 -2.21 6.39
N VAL A 855 -44.44 -1.67 6.24
CA VAL A 855 -44.16 -0.27 6.54
C VAL A 855 -44.94 0.60 5.58
N SER A 856 -45.88 1.39 6.12
CA SER A 856 -46.64 2.37 5.34
C SER A 856 -46.58 3.74 6.00
N PHE A 857 -46.28 4.77 5.21
CA PHE A 857 -46.47 6.15 5.61
C PHE A 857 -47.95 6.48 5.36
N SER A 858 -48.80 6.36 6.38
CA SER A 858 -50.18 6.87 6.27
C SER A 858 -50.16 8.40 6.41
N ASP A 859 -50.98 9.09 5.60
CA ASP A 859 -51.10 10.56 5.61
C ASP A 859 -51.52 11.13 6.99
N ASP A 860 -52.07 10.30 7.89
CA ASP A 860 -52.54 10.67 9.23
C ASP A 860 -51.53 10.38 10.36
N SER A 861 -50.39 9.72 10.08
CA SER A 861 -49.38 9.42 11.12
C SER A 861 -48.24 10.44 11.13
N ALA A 862 -48.17 11.25 12.19
CA ALA A 862 -47.09 12.21 12.46
C ALA A 862 -45.73 11.56 12.83
N SER A 863 -45.50 10.30 12.46
CA SER A 863 -44.29 9.57 12.85
C SER A 863 -43.11 9.97 11.97
N ASP A 864 -42.06 10.50 12.59
CA ASP A 864 -40.78 10.78 11.94
C ASP A 864 -40.19 9.47 11.36
N PRO A 865 -39.87 9.41 10.05
CA PRO A 865 -39.24 8.24 9.42
C PRO A 865 -37.98 7.73 10.15
N VAL A 866 -37.23 8.61 10.81
CA VAL A 866 -36.05 8.22 11.61
C VAL A 866 -36.47 7.42 12.85
N SER A 867 -37.54 7.82 13.52
CA SER A 867 -38.10 7.11 14.66
C SER A 867 -38.67 5.75 14.26
N LEU A 868 -39.32 5.69 13.10
CA LEU A 868 -39.83 4.43 12.53
C LEU A 868 -38.70 3.46 12.18
N ALA A 869 -37.62 3.96 11.55
CA ALA A 869 -36.43 3.18 11.27
C ALA A 869 -35.79 2.64 12.57
N ARG A 870 -35.68 3.46 13.62
CA ARG A 870 -35.17 3.00 14.94
C ARG A 870 -36.06 1.94 15.57
N GLN A 871 -37.38 2.03 15.41
CA GLN A 871 -38.30 1.01 15.91
C GLN A 871 -38.13 -0.33 15.19
N GLN A 872 -37.93 -0.30 13.87
CA GLN A 872 -37.82 -1.52 13.06
C GLN A 872 -36.41 -2.15 13.11
N TRP A 873 -35.37 -1.33 13.10
CA TRP A 873 -33.98 -1.79 12.92
C TRP A 873 -33.12 -1.69 14.19
N GLY A 874 -33.59 -0.98 15.22
CA GLY A 874 -32.78 -0.64 16.38
C GLY A 874 -31.72 0.41 16.07
N GLU A 875 -30.66 0.44 16.89
CA GLU A 875 -29.50 1.30 16.65
C GLU A 875 -28.56 0.65 15.62
N LEU A 876 -28.31 1.37 14.53
CA LEU A 876 -27.45 0.91 13.45
C LEU A 876 -25.98 1.16 13.77
N ASN A 877 -25.15 0.15 13.56
CA ASN A 877 -23.70 0.29 13.67
C ASN A 877 -23.08 0.92 12.39
N GLN A 878 -21.76 1.15 12.42
CA GLN A 878 -21.03 1.79 11.32
C GLN A 878 -21.04 0.99 10.00
N ASP A 879 -20.99 -0.34 10.04
CA ASP A 879 -21.06 -1.19 8.84
C ASP A 879 -22.45 -1.14 8.20
N GLN A 880 -23.48 -1.19 9.03
CA GLN A 880 -24.86 -1.09 8.56
C GLN A 880 -25.13 0.25 7.89
N LEU A 881 -24.69 1.35 8.51
CA LEU A 881 -24.77 2.69 7.91
C LEU A 881 -23.94 2.80 6.62
N ALA A 882 -22.74 2.20 6.57
CA ALA A 882 -21.90 2.21 5.38
C ALA A 882 -22.56 1.47 4.19
N ARG A 883 -23.32 0.40 4.45
CA ARG A 883 -24.10 -0.30 3.42
C ARG A 883 -25.34 0.49 3.00
N LEU A 884 -25.97 1.25 3.89
CA LEU A 884 -27.03 2.19 3.52
C LEU A 884 -26.51 3.35 2.65
N TRP A 885 -25.27 3.80 2.87
CA TRP A 885 -24.61 4.76 1.99
C TRP A 885 -24.46 4.23 0.57
N THR A 886 -23.99 2.99 0.38
CA THR A 886 -23.88 2.40 -0.97
C THR A 886 -25.25 2.22 -1.62
N LEU A 887 -26.31 1.91 -0.87
CA LEU A 887 -27.68 1.90 -1.41
C LEU A 887 -28.12 3.31 -1.86
N PHE A 888 -27.89 4.33 -1.02
CA PHE A 888 -28.23 5.72 -1.34
C PHE A 888 -27.49 6.20 -2.60
N ALA A 889 -26.20 5.90 -2.72
CA ALA A 889 -25.40 6.18 -3.91
C ALA A 889 -25.96 5.50 -5.17
N THR A 890 -26.30 4.22 -5.05
CA THR A 890 -26.89 3.43 -6.14
C THR A 890 -28.23 4.01 -6.60
N GLN A 891 -29.08 4.46 -5.67
CA GLN A 891 -30.36 5.09 -5.99
C GLN A 891 -30.22 6.46 -6.67
N ARG A 892 -29.18 7.23 -6.36
CA ARG A 892 -28.91 8.51 -7.02
C ARG A 892 -28.60 8.33 -8.51
N LEU A 893 -28.02 7.20 -8.88
CA LEU A 893 -27.81 6.79 -10.28
C LEU A 893 -29.06 6.18 -10.94
N GLY A 894 -30.21 6.19 -10.26
CA GLY A 894 -31.47 5.62 -10.74
C GLY A 894 -31.53 4.09 -10.67
N ARG A 895 -30.63 3.44 -9.91
CA ARG A 895 -30.53 1.98 -9.77
C ARG A 895 -31.10 1.52 -8.42
N ALA A 896 -31.33 0.22 -8.25
CA ALA A 896 -31.86 -0.39 -7.00
C ALA A 896 -33.19 0.22 -6.49
N THR A 897 -33.98 0.84 -7.37
CA THR A 897 -35.25 1.49 -6.99
C THR A 897 -36.27 0.50 -6.45
N THR A 898 -36.17 -0.77 -6.83
CA THR A 898 -37.02 -1.86 -6.33
C THR A 898 -36.85 -2.08 -4.82
N MET A 899 -35.68 -1.78 -4.24
CA MET A 899 -35.50 -1.83 -2.77
C MET A 899 -36.42 -0.82 -2.07
N ALA A 900 -36.55 0.40 -2.61
CA ALA A 900 -37.44 1.43 -2.08
C ALA A 900 -38.93 1.09 -2.28
N GLN A 901 -39.26 0.33 -3.33
CA GLN A 901 -40.61 -0.20 -3.55
C GLN A 901 -40.95 -1.29 -2.52
N ALA A 902 -39.99 -2.16 -2.20
CA ALA A 902 -40.15 -3.21 -1.21
C ALA A 902 -40.25 -2.68 0.23
N ASN A 903 -39.46 -1.65 0.58
CA ASN A 903 -39.52 -1.00 1.88
C ASN A 903 -39.38 0.54 1.74
N PRO A 904 -40.43 1.33 2.05
CA PRO A 904 -40.41 2.78 1.93
C PRO A 904 -39.34 3.51 2.76
N LEU A 905 -38.82 2.90 3.84
CA LEU A 905 -37.68 3.47 4.59
C LEU A 905 -36.39 3.53 3.75
N LEU A 906 -36.31 2.71 2.70
CA LEU A 906 -35.18 2.66 1.77
C LEU A 906 -35.29 3.67 0.64
N ALA A 907 -36.32 4.52 0.60
CA ALA A 907 -36.39 5.59 -0.39
C ALA A 907 -35.31 6.65 -0.11
N ALA A 908 -34.62 7.13 -1.16
CA ALA A 908 -33.49 8.05 -1.03
C ALA A 908 -33.73 9.25 -0.09
N PRO A 909 -34.87 9.98 -0.11
CA PRO A 909 -35.11 11.09 0.82
C PRO A 909 -35.18 10.65 2.29
N VAL A 910 -35.68 9.45 2.56
CA VAL A 910 -35.78 8.86 3.91
C VAL A 910 -34.42 8.36 4.36
N LEU A 911 -33.68 7.66 3.49
CA LEU A 911 -32.30 7.23 3.75
C LEU A 911 -31.41 8.42 4.12
N GLY A 912 -31.49 9.53 3.37
CA GLY A 912 -30.74 10.75 3.69
C GLY A 912 -31.00 11.23 5.12
N ARG A 913 -32.26 11.23 5.58
CA ARG A 913 -32.61 11.60 6.96
C ARG A 913 -32.06 10.62 7.99
N ILE A 914 -32.10 9.31 7.71
CA ILE A 914 -31.58 8.27 8.61
C ILE A 914 -30.06 8.42 8.75
N LEU A 915 -29.35 8.59 7.64
CA LEU A 915 -27.90 8.81 7.63
C LEU A 915 -27.50 10.12 8.34
N CYS A 916 -28.37 11.13 8.35
CA CYS A 916 -28.15 12.40 9.05
C CYS A 916 -28.60 12.43 10.51
N ALA A 917 -29.24 11.37 11.01
CA ALA A 917 -29.79 11.35 12.37
C ALA A 917 -28.72 11.54 13.45
N SER A 918 -27.51 11.02 13.20
CA SER A 918 -26.30 11.32 13.96
C SER A 918 -25.22 11.76 12.97
N PRO A 919 -24.99 13.08 12.78
CA PRO A 919 -24.10 13.54 11.72
C PRO A 919 -22.67 13.01 11.81
N ARG A 920 -22.11 12.90 13.02
CA ARG A 920 -20.78 12.31 13.23
C ARG A 920 -20.74 10.84 12.82
N ALA A 921 -21.76 10.06 13.17
CA ALA A 921 -21.84 8.65 12.78
C ALA A 921 -22.06 8.49 11.27
N GLY A 922 -22.88 9.33 10.66
CA GLY A 922 -23.09 9.36 9.20
C GLY A 922 -21.82 9.67 8.44
N LEU A 923 -21.01 10.63 8.93
CA LEU A 923 -19.71 10.99 8.35
C LEU A 923 -18.71 9.83 8.45
N ALA A 924 -18.63 9.18 9.63
CA ALA A 924 -17.77 8.03 9.84
C ALA A 924 -18.16 6.83 8.95
N ALA A 925 -19.46 6.62 8.75
CA ALA A 925 -19.99 5.57 7.89
C ALA A 925 -19.72 5.83 6.40
N LEU A 926 -19.77 7.10 5.96
CA LEU A 926 -19.38 7.47 4.60
C LEU A 926 -17.89 7.19 4.37
N ASN A 927 -17.05 7.56 5.34
CA ASN A 927 -15.61 7.24 5.36
C ASN A 927 -15.33 5.72 5.36
N ARG A 928 -16.26 4.90 5.82
CA ARG A 928 -16.15 3.44 5.83
C ARG A 928 -16.70 2.77 4.56
N SER A 929 -17.52 3.47 3.78
CA SER A 929 -18.21 2.96 2.60
C SER A 929 -17.26 2.68 1.42
N ALA A 930 -17.70 1.88 0.46
CA ALA A 930 -16.96 1.58 -0.78
C ALA A 930 -17.26 2.59 -1.91
N ILE A 931 -17.76 3.79 -1.58
CA ILE A 931 -18.10 4.82 -2.55
C ILE A 931 -16.81 5.53 -3.00
N ALA A 932 -16.63 5.67 -4.32
CA ALA A 932 -15.48 6.34 -4.92
C ALA A 932 -15.36 7.80 -4.43
N LEU A 933 -14.14 8.27 -4.19
CA LEU A 933 -13.89 9.61 -3.64
C LEU A 933 -14.55 10.75 -4.41
N GLY A 934 -14.56 10.68 -5.74
CA GLY A 934 -15.23 11.68 -6.59
C GLY A 934 -16.74 11.79 -6.33
N ASP A 935 -17.39 10.72 -5.90
CA ASP A 935 -18.84 10.70 -5.65
C ASP A 935 -19.20 11.16 -4.23
N GLN A 936 -18.26 11.09 -3.29
CA GLN A 936 -18.53 11.34 -1.87
C GLN A 936 -19.00 12.77 -1.54
N PRO A 937 -18.47 13.86 -2.14
CA PRO A 937 -18.97 15.21 -1.88
C PRO A 937 -20.43 15.37 -2.29
N GLY A 938 -20.79 14.84 -3.46
CA GLY A 938 -22.16 14.78 -3.93
C GLY A 938 -23.07 13.99 -2.99
N MET A 939 -22.61 12.86 -2.44
CA MET A 939 -23.33 12.08 -1.42
C MET A 939 -23.55 12.84 -0.11
N LEU A 940 -22.49 13.47 0.40
CA LEU A 940 -22.53 14.27 1.63
C LEU A 940 -23.55 15.42 1.50
N ILE A 941 -23.60 16.06 0.33
CA ILE A 941 -24.52 17.16 0.06
C ILE A 941 -25.94 16.62 -0.14
N ALA A 942 -26.14 15.65 -1.04
CA ALA A 942 -27.46 15.11 -1.41
C ALA A 942 -28.22 14.49 -0.23
N SER A 943 -27.53 13.85 0.70
CA SER A 943 -28.12 13.32 1.93
C SER A 943 -28.60 14.43 2.89
N GLY A 944 -28.06 15.64 2.78
CA GLY A 944 -28.23 16.73 3.72
C GLY A 944 -27.22 16.73 4.86
N LEU A 945 -26.28 15.77 4.90
CA LEU A 945 -25.32 15.60 5.99
C LEU A 945 -24.38 16.80 6.14
N VAL A 946 -24.14 17.53 5.05
CA VAL A 946 -23.37 18.79 5.04
C VAL A 946 -23.91 19.87 5.99
N LEU A 947 -25.20 19.80 6.35
CA LEU A 947 -25.87 20.69 7.32
C LEU A 947 -25.81 20.16 8.77
N GLY A 948 -25.13 19.03 9.00
CA GLY A 948 -24.95 18.43 10.31
C GLY A 948 -23.70 18.93 11.03
N ASP A 949 -23.75 18.92 12.36
CA ASP A 949 -22.60 19.23 13.22
C ASP A 949 -21.76 17.96 13.47
N PHE A 950 -20.47 18.02 13.10
CA PHE A 950 -19.54 16.89 13.16
C PHE A 950 -18.73 16.84 14.45
N SER A 951 -19.01 17.73 15.41
CA SER A 951 -18.36 17.71 16.72
C SER A 951 -18.54 16.35 17.40
N GLN A 952 -17.45 15.80 17.92
CA GLN A 952 -17.50 14.53 18.64
C GLN A 952 -18.20 14.70 20.00
N LYS A 953 -19.39 14.11 20.11
CA LYS A 953 -20.15 14.00 21.39
C LYS A 953 -19.91 12.66 22.10
N GLU A 954 -19.66 11.61 21.31
CA GLU A 954 -19.42 10.24 21.78
C GLU A 954 -18.23 9.63 21.02
N ALA A 955 -17.56 8.65 21.60
CA ALA A 955 -16.51 7.91 20.92
C ALA A 955 -17.08 7.21 19.69
N VAL A 956 -16.64 7.61 18.49
CA VAL A 956 -17.04 6.93 17.25
C VAL A 956 -15.95 5.95 16.86
N PRO A 957 -16.22 4.64 16.92
CA PRO A 957 -15.24 3.62 16.52
C PRO A 957 -15.00 3.70 15.01
N GLY A 958 -13.74 3.60 14.60
CA GLY A 958 -13.39 3.51 13.18
C GLY A 958 -12.13 4.30 12.81
N ARG A 959 -11.48 3.85 11.72
CA ARG A 959 -10.27 4.45 11.16
C ARG A 959 -10.61 5.59 10.21
N ARG A 960 -9.74 6.59 10.09
CA ARG A 960 -9.84 7.66 9.09
C ARG A 960 -9.26 7.18 7.75
N ARG A 961 -10.09 6.51 6.94
CA ARG A 961 -9.69 5.94 5.64
C ARG A 961 -9.59 7.01 4.56
N VAL A 962 -10.55 7.93 4.56
CA VAL A 962 -10.67 9.00 3.58
C VAL A 962 -10.10 10.30 4.18
N PRO A 963 -9.02 10.85 3.61
CA PRO A 963 -8.30 11.99 4.19
C PRO A 963 -9.17 13.22 4.47
N TRP A 964 -10.01 13.65 3.52
CA TRP A 964 -10.80 14.88 3.66
C TRP A 964 -11.96 14.74 4.66
N LEU A 965 -12.63 13.57 4.71
CA LEU A 965 -13.66 13.28 5.72
C LEU A 965 -13.04 13.20 7.12
N GLY A 966 -11.86 12.59 7.24
CA GLY A 966 -11.07 12.57 8.47
C GLY A 966 -10.64 13.96 8.90
N ALA A 967 -10.28 14.84 7.97
CA ALA A 967 -9.92 16.24 8.27
C ALA A 967 -11.13 17.07 8.71
N LEU A 968 -12.31 16.87 8.11
CA LEU A 968 -13.56 17.50 8.61
C LEU A 968 -13.89 17.06 10.04
N ALA A 969 -13.73 15.77 10.33
CA ALA A 969 -13.90 15.22 11.66
C ALA A 969 -12.91 15.85 12.66
N ALA A 970 -11.62 15.89 12.32
CA ALA A 970 -10.57 16.47 13.16
C ALA A 970 -10.79 17.97 13.43
N LEU A 971 -11.12 18.76 12.41
CA LEU A 971 -11.44 20.19 12.55
C LEU A 971 -12.60 20.43 13.52
N ALA A 972 -13.65 19.62 13.41
CA ALA A 972 -14.83 19.73 14.26
C ALA A 972 -14.56 19.36 15.73
N ASP A 973 -13.50 18.58 15.98
CA ASP A 973 -13.11 18.14 17.31
C ASP A 973 -12.15 19.12 18.00
N LEU A 974 -11.38 19.93 17.26
CA LEU A 974 -10.41 20.91 17.82
C LEU A 974 -10.95 21.78 18.97
N PRO A 975 -12.20 22.30 18.93
CA PRO A 975 -12.74 23.11 20.02
C PRO A 975 -12.97 22.33 21.32
N ASN A 976 -13.04 21.00 21.27
CA ASN A 976 -13.25 20.15 22.44
C ASN A 976 -11.95 20.05 23.27
N GLY A 977 -12.07 20.20 24.60
CA GLY A 977 -10.94 20.14 25.53
C GLY A 977 -10.54 18.72 25.93
N ASP A 978 -11.42 17.74 25.74
CA ASP A 978 -11.22 16.35 26.21
C ASP A 978 -10.50 15.47 25.17
N ILE A 979 -10.20 16.01 23.99
CA ILE A 979 -9.52 15.30 22.91
C ILE A 979 -8.00 15.54 22.94
N ASP A 980 -7.23 14.59 22.40
CA ASP A 980 -5.80 14.78 22.14
C ASP A 980 -5.60 15.74 20.97
N ARG A 981 -5.59 17.04 21.28
CA ARG A 981 -5.45 18.12 20.29
C ARG A 981 -4.13 18.04 19.53
N ALA A 982 -3.05 17.58 20.16
CA ALA A 982 -1.75 17.48 19.49
C ALA A 982 -1.83 16.47 18.33
N ARG A 983 -2.45 15.32 18.58
CA ARG A 983 -2.70 14.31 17.55
C ARG A 983 -3.61 14.80 16.43
N GLU A 984 -4.66 15.56 16.75
CA GLU A 984 -5.55 16.13 15.73
C GLU A 984 -4.84 17.18 14.85
N LEU A 985 -4.02 18.03 15.44
CA LEU A 985 -3.24 19.03 14.70
C LEU A 985 -2.19 18.37 13.80
N ASP A 986 -1.54 17.31 14.26
CA ASP A 986 -0.57 16.56 13.46
C ASP A 986 -1.24 15.87 12.26
N TYR A 987 -2.41 15.26 12.47
CA TYR A 987 -3.22 14.69 11.40
C TYR A 987 -3.63 15.76 10.37
N LEU A 988 -4.12 16.92 10.84
CA LEU A 988 -4.53 18.03 9.98
C LEU A 988 -3.36 18.63 9.19
N ARG A 989 -2.18 18.76 9.82
CA ARG A 989 -0.96 19.19 9.12
C ARG A 989 -0.60 18.23 7.99
N THR A 990 -0.65 16.93 8.26
CA THR A 990 -0.23 15.89 7.32
C THR A 990 -1.20 15.75 6.13
N MET A 991 -2.51 15.78 6.38
CA MET A 991 -3.54 15.54 5.37
C MET A 991 -4.08 16.82 4.75
N GLY A 992 -4.37 17.83 5.58
CA GLY A 992 -4.94 19.10 5.15
C GLY A 992 -3.91 20.10 4.64
N GLY A 993 -2.68 20.04 5.15
CA GLY A 993 -1.60 20.97 4.81
C GLY A 993 -1.50 22.13 5.81
N GLN A 994 -0.38 22.86 5.76
CA GLN A 994 -0.15 24.00 6.64
C GLN A 994 -1.15 25.13 6.37
N ALA A 995 -1.57 25.30 5.11
CA ALA A 995 -2.58 26.29 4.73
C ALA A 995 -3.90 26.12 5.51
N LEU A 996 -4.38 24.89 5.72
CA LEU A 996 -5.60 24.63 6.49
C LEU A 996 -5.46 25.06 7.96
N LEU A 997 -4.31 24.79 8.57
CA LEU A 997 -4.03 25.18 9.95
C LEU A 997 -3.94 26.70 10.08
N ASP A 998 -3.30 27.38 9.12
CA ASP A 998 -3.22 28.85 9.11
C ASP A 998 -4.61 29.49 9.00
N VAL A 999 -5.53 28.87 8.24
CA VAL A 999 -6.93 29.29 8.17
C VAL A 999 -7.64 29.10 9.51
N ALA A 1000 -7.46 27.95 10.16
CA ALA A 1000 -8.04 27.68 11.48
C ALA A 1000 -7.48 28.62 12.57
N ALA A 1001 -6.20 29.01 12.46
CA ALA A 1001 -5.53 29.89 13.41
C ALA A 1001 -5.89 31.37 13.21
N SER A 1002 -5.93 31.85 11.97
CA SER A 1002 -6.04 33.28 11.64
C SER A 1002 -7.42 33.73 11.14
N GLY A 1003 -8.25 32.77 10.70
CA GLY A 1003 -9.50 33.05 9.99
C GLY A 1003 -9.31 33.70 8.62
N GLN A 1004 -8.10 33.61 8.05
CA GLN A 1004 -7.75 34.13 6.73
C GLN A 1004 -7.08 33.04 5.92
N ASP A 1005 -7.42 32.98 4.63
CA ASP A 1005 -6.80 32.07 3.68
C ASP A 1005 -6.07 32.88 2.61
N THR A 1006 -4.74 32.91 2.68
CA THR A 1006 -3.87 33.61 1.73
C THR A 1006 -3.80 32.90 0.38
N THR A 1007 -4.09 31.60 0.34
CA THR A 1007 -4.08 30.77 -0.87
C THR A 1007 -5.40 30.85 -1.65
N LEU A 1008 -6.39 31.63 -1.20
CA LEU A 1008 -7.56 31.95 -2.03
C LEU A 1008 -7.20 32.85 -3.21
N GLU A 1009 -6.05 33.53 -3.19
CA GLU A 1009 -5.62 34.44 -4.26
C GLU A 1009 -4.86 33.74 -5.40
N SER A 1010 -4.22 32.59 -5.13
CA SER A 1010 -3.34 31.86 -6.05
C SER A 1010 -4.11 30.99 -7.06
N ALA A 1011 -5.19 30.34 -6.63
CA ALA A 1011 -5.98 29.41 -7.45
C ALA A 1011 -7.38 29.98 -7.77
N CYS A 1012 -7.46 30.92 -8.72
CA CYS A 1012 -8.70 31.54 -9.17
C CYS A 1012 -8.86 31.47 -10.70
N ILE A 1013 -10.12 31.52 -11.15
CA ILE A 1013 -10.46 31.74 -12.56
C ILE A 1013 -10.53 33.25 -12.80
N ASP A 1014 -9.82 33.72 -13.82
CA ASP A 1014 -9.74 35.13 -14.21
C ASP A 1014 -9.94 35.33 -15.73
N GLN A 1015 -9.77 36.56 -16.21
CA GLN A 1015 -9.92 36.88 -17.63
C GLN A 1015 -8.93 36.09 -18.52
N SER A 1016 -7.74 35.74 -18.02
CA SER A 1016 -6.77 34.95 -18.78
C SER A 1016 -7.27 33.53 -19.03
N SER A 1017 -7.93 32.92 -18.05
CA SER A 1017 -8.58 31.60 -18.18
C SER A 1017 -9.65 31.59 -19.28
N VAL A 1018 -10.43 32.67 -19.37
CA VAL A 1018 -11.44 32.85 -20.44
C VAL A 1018 -10.77 33.01 -21.81
N GLN A 1019 -9.68 33.77 -21.89
CA GLN A 1019 -8.93 33.95 -23.14
C GLN A 1019 -8.31 32.64 -23.64
N ILE A 1020 -7.74 31.82 -22.74
CA ILE A 1020 -7.15 30.51 -23.08
C ILE A 1020 -8.23 29.58 -23.63
N THR A 1021 -9.41 29.54 -22.99
CA THR A 1021 -10.51 28.65 -23.39
C THR A 1021 -11.22 29.09 -24.69
N ALA A 1022 -11.04 30.34 -25.13
CA ALA A 1022 -11.51 30.83 -26.43
C ALA A 1022 -10.60 30.42 -27.61
N LEU A 1023 -9.40 29.87 -27.33
CA LEU A 1023 -8.51 29.35 -28.37
C LEU A 1023 -9.02 28.03 -28.96
N PRO A 1024 -8.56 27.63 -30.16
CA PRO A 1024 -8.84 26.29 -30.70
C PRO A 1024 -8.46 25.20 -29.68
N GLU A 1025 -9.28 24.17 -29.56
CA GLU A 1025 -9.18 23.14 -28.51
C GLU A 1025 -7.77 22.55 -28.35
N ALA A 1026 -7.11 22.20 -29.46
CA ALA A 1026 -5.74 21.68 -29.42
C ALA A 1026 -4.72 22.67 -28.81
N GLN A 1027 -4.90 23.98 -29.06
CA GLN A 1027 -4.03 25.02 -28.50
C GLN A 1027 -4.38 25.32 -27.04
N ALA A 1028 -5.68 25.41 -26.72
CA ALA A 1028 -6.15 25.60 -25.35
C ALA A 1028 -5.66 24.44 -24.46
N SER A 1029 -5.86 23.19 -24.87
CA SER A 1029 -5.39 22.00 -24.15
C SER A 1029 -3.87 21.99 -23.99
N ALA A 1030 -3.10 22.38 -25.02
CA ALA A 1030 -1.64 22.46 -24.90
C ALA A 1030 -1.18 23.50 -23.87
N ILE A 1031 -1.82 24.68 -23.83
CA ILE A 1031 -1.49 25.74 -22.86
C ILE A 1031 -1.93 25.31 -21.45
N LEU A 1032 -3.13 24.72 -21.31
CA LEU A 1032 -3.62 24.23 -20.04
C LEU A 1032 -2.70 23.12 -19.49
N SER A 1033 -2.32 22.14 -20.32
CA SER A 1033 -1.32 21.14 -19.93
C SER A 1033 -0.01 21.78 -19.45
N GLN A 1034 0.54 22.75 -20.18
CA GLN A 1034 1.76 23.44 -19.78
C GLN A 1034 1.66 24.17 -18.43
N VAL A 1035 0.48 24.68 -18.08
CA VAL A 1035 0.25 25.43 -16.83
C VAL A 1035 -0.05 24.49 -15.66
N PHE A 1036 -0.85 23.44 -15.88
CA PHE A 1036 -1.43 22.64 -14.80
C PHE A 1036 -0.70 21.31 -14.55
N ASP A 1037 -0.04 20.71 -15.55
CA ASP A 1037 0.48 19.34 -15.42
C ASP A 1037 1.54 19.23 -14.31
N SER A 1038 2.42 20.23 -14.13
CA SER A 1038 3.43 20.22 -13.07
C SER A 1038 2.86 20.13 -11.65
N HIS A 1039 1.65 20.67 -11.44
CA HIS A 1039 0.93 20.71 -10.15
C HIS A 1039 0.07 19.46 -9.93
N ARG A 1040 -0.24 18.70 -10.99
CA ARG A 1040 -1.11 17.51 -10.95
C ARG A 1040 -0.34 16.20 -10.75
N MET A 1041 0.95 16.19 -11.06
CA MET A 1041 1.77 14.97 -11.11
C MET A 1041 2.01 14.33 -9.75
N VAL A 1042 2.17 15.14 -8.70
CA VAL A 1042 2.59 14.68 -7.38
C VAL A 1042 1.50 15.01 -6.37
N PRO A 1043 0.99 14.01 -5.63
CA PRO A 1043 -0.09 14.25 -4.67
C PRO A 1043 0.41 15.09 -3.49
N GLY A 1044 -0.21 16.26 -3.28
CA GLY A 1044 0.04 17.16 -2.15
C GLY A 1044 -1.07 17.13 -1.09
N PRO A 1045 -0.91 17.86 0.02
CA PRO A 1045 -1.99 18.06 1.00
C PRO A 1045 -3.23 18.73 0.40
N LEU A 1046 -4.41 18.43 0.96
CA LEU A 1046 -5.72 18.71 0.36
C LEU A 1046 -6.05 20.20 0.12
N THR A 1047 -5.35 21.11 0.79
CA THR A 1047 -5.62 22.56 0.68
C THR A 1047 -4.42 23.38 0.25
N ASP A 1048 -3.31 22.74 -0.08
CA ASP A 1048 -2.12 23.40 -0.61
C ASP A 1048 -2.34 23.86 -2.06
N ASP A 1049 -1.46 24.72 -2.57
CA ASP A 1049 -1.60 25.34 -3.89
C ASP A 1049 -1.77 24.30 -5.01
N ASP A 1050 -0.99 23.21 -5.02
CA ASP A 1050 -1.07 22.14 -6.03
C ASP A 1050 -2.45 21.48 -6.12
N ALA A 1051 -3.05 21.15 -4.97
CA ALA A 1051 -4.39 20.59 -4.89
C ALA A 1051 -5.45 21.58 -5.39
N ARG A 1052 -5.27 22.87 -5.12
CA ARG A 1052 -6.17 23.92 -5.60
C ARG A 1052 -6.04 24.17 -7.09
N PHE A 1053 -4.83 24.16 -7.64
CA PHE A 1053 -4.61 24.25 -9.09
C PHE A 1053 -5.26 23.06 -9.80
N THR A 1054 -5.17 21.87 -9.23
CA THR A 1054 -5.86 20.68 -9.71
C THR A 1054 -7.38 20.85 -9.67
N ALA A 1055 -7.93 21.41 -8.59
CA ALA A 1055 -9.36 21.72 -8.48
C ALA A 1055 -9.84 22.75 -9.52
N ILE A 1056 -9.06 23.80 -9.80
CA ILE A 1056 -9.41 24.80 -10.82
C ILE A 1056 -9.31 24.21 -12.22
N TYR A 1057 -8.30 23.38 -12.48
CA TYR A 1057 -8.19 22.66 -13.74
C TYR A 1057 -9.40 21.76 -14.01
N GLU A 1058 -9.93 21.08 -12.98
CA GLU A 1058 -11.15 20.28 -13.06
C GLU A 1058 -12.35 21.11 -13.52
N VAL A 1059 -12.52 22.33 -12.99
CA VAL A 1059 -13.57 23.28 -13.44
C VAL A 1059 -13.38 23.65 -14.92
N VAL A 1060 -12.15 23.99 -15.33
CA VAL A 1060 -11.85 24.38 -16.72
C VAL A 1060 -12.06 23.21 -17.68
N ARG A 1061 -11.66 22.00 -17.29
CA ARG A 1061 -11.86 20.77 -18.07
C ARG A 1061 -13.34 20.48 -18.28
N ASN A 1062 -14.13 20.57 -17.23
CA ASN A 1062 -15.55 20.21 -17.23
C ASN A 1062 -16.47 21.40 -17.61
N ARG A 1063 -15.91 22.53 -18.07
CA ARG A 1063 -16.64 23.78 -18.35
C ARG A 1063 -17.84 23.61 -19.28
N ASN A 1064 -17.73 22.78 -20.31
CA ASN A 1064 -18.80 22.58 -21.28
C ASN A 1064 -19.99 21.87 -20.63
N GLU A 1065 -19.74 20.80 -19.87
CA GLU A 1065 -20.77 20.07 -19.12
C GLU A 1065 -21.43 20.96 -18.06
N ILE A 1066 -20.64 21.80 -17.37
CA ILE A 1066 -21.15 22.78 -16.40
C ILE A 1066 -22.12 23.76 -17.06
N VAL A 1067 -21.76 24.32 -18.23
CA VAL A 1067 -22.61 25.25 -18.98
C VAL A 1067 -23.86 24.55 -19.51
N GLU A 1068 -23.72 23.37 -20.11
CA GLU A 1068 -24.82 22.58 -20.67
C GLU A 1068 -25.84 22.13 -19.61
N SER A 1069 -25.38 21.82 -18.39
CA SER A 1069 -26.26 21.43 -17.28
C SER A 1069 -27.18 22.57 -16.80
N GLY A 1070 -26.81 23.83 -17.05
CA GLY A 1070 -27.51 25.01 -16.54
C GLY A 1070 -27.48 25.19 -15.01
N VAL A 1071 -26.71 24.37 -14.28
CA VAL A 1071 -26.67 24.34 -12.81
C VAL A 1071 -26.25 25.68 -12.22
N MET A 1072 -25.25 26.33 -12.82
CA MET A 1072 -24.65 27.55 -12.29
C MET A 1072 -25.57 28.77 -12.38
N ALA A 1073 -26.41 28.87 -13.41
CA ALA A 1073 -27.38 29.97 -13.51
C ALA A 1073 -28.36 29.96 -12.33
N ARG A 1074 -28.78 28.76 -11.89
CA ARG A 1074 -29.71 28.57 -10.78
C ARG A 1074 -29.05 28.78 -9.43
N LEU A 1075 -27.82 28.28 -9.25
CA LEU A 1075 -27.05 28.49 -8.02
C LEU A 1075 -26.68 29.98 -7.84
N ALA A 1076 -26.26 30.66 -8.91
CA ALA A 1076 -25.93 32.08 -8.89
C ALA A 1076 -27.10 32.94 -8.42
N ALA A 1077 -28.34 32.62 -8.83
CA ALA A 1077 -29.55 33.34 -8.41
C ALA A 1077 -29.79 33.33 -6.88
N ALA A 1078 -29.31 32.29 -6.18
CA ALA A 1078 -29.45 32.17 -4.73
C ALA A 1078 -28.36 32.93 -3.93
N SER A 1079 -27.30 33.42 -4.59
CA SER A 1079 -26.12 34.02 -3.95
C SER A 1079 -26.48 35.17 -2.99
N ARG A 1080 -27.46 36.02 -3.34
CA ARG A 1080 -27.85 37.16 -2.50
C ARG A 1080 -28.38 36.72 -1.13
N ILE A 1081 -29.14 35.63 -1.08
CA ILE A 1081 -29.68 35.09 0.17
C ILE A 1081 -28.55 34.47 1.00
N LEU A 1082 -27.67 33.69 0.36
CA LEU A 1082 -26.52 33.07 1.02
C LEU A 1082 -25.56 34.11 1.61
N PHE A 1083 -25.23 35.17 0.86
CA PHE A 1083 -24.42 36.27 1.38
C PHE A 1083 -25.05 36.93 2.60
N LYS A 1084 -26.38 37.07 2.63
CA LYS A 1084 -27.09 37.61 3.80
C LYS A 1084 -26.94 36.68 5.01
N THR A 1085 -27.06 35.37 4.82
CA THR A 1085 -26.84 34.35 5.86
C THR A 1085 -25.43 34.41 6.42
N VAL A 1086 -24.41 34.37 5.55
CA VAL A 1086 -22.99 34.43 5.96
C VAL A 1086 -22.67 35.74 6.68
N SER A 1087 -23.17 36.88 6.17
CA SER A 1087 -22.91 38.19 6.77
C SER A 1087 -23.54 38.35 8.17
N LYS A 1088 -24.68 37.67 8.41
CA LYS A 1088 -25.34 37.68 9.71
C LYS A 1088 -24.50 36.94 10.76
N ALA A 1089 -23.78 35.89 10.37
CA ALA A 1089 -22.91 35.14 11.25
C ALA A 1089 -21.58 35.87 11.52
N SER A 1090 -20.89 36.33 10.47
CA SER A 1090 -19.65 37.10 10.63
C SER A 1090 -19.29 37.92 9.39
N PRO A 1091 -19.00 39.23 9.52
CA PRO A 1091 -18.48 40.04 8.42
C PRO A 1091 -17.14 39.55 7.85
N ARG A 1092 -16.32 38.87 8.68
CA ARG A 1092 -15.03 38.30 8.23
C ARG A 1092 -15.24 37.15 7.25
N LEU A 1093 -16.22 36.29 7.50
CA LEU A 1093 -16.59 35.20 6.57
C LEU A 1093 -17.04 35.75 5.22
N ARG A 1094 -17.85 36.82 5.21
CA ARG A 1094 -18.25 37.49 3.96
C ARG A 1094 -17.02 37.99 3.19
N LYS A 1095 -16.04 38.59 3.88
CA LYS A 1095 -14.81 39.09 3.26
C LYS A 1095 -13.99 37.95 2.65
N ALA A 1096 -13.84 36.82 3.36
CA ALA A 1096 -13.12 35.65 2.86
C ALA A 1096 -13.72 35.10 1.56
N VAL A 1097 -15.05 34.94 1.51
CA VAL A 1097 -15.76 34.47 0.29
C VAL A 1097 -15.62 35.47 -0.86
N ASN A 1098 -15.67 36.78 -0.58
CA ASN A 1098 -15.59 37.81 -1.62
C ASN A 1098 -14.24 37.84 -2.37
N VAL A 1099 -13.16 37.31 -1.78
CA VAL A 1099 -11.82 37.28 -2.44
C VAL A 1099 -11.89 36.61 -3.81
N ARG A 1100 -12.58 35.47 -3.93
CA ARG A 1100 -12.73 34.75 -5.19
C ARG A 1100 -13.61 35.49 -6.21
N PHE A 1101 -14.64 36.20 -5.75
CA PHE A 1101 -15.50 36.98 -6.65
C PHE A 1101 -14.80 38.22 -7.22
N HIS A 1102 -13.88 38.84 -6.49
CA HIS A 1102 -13.10 39.98 -6.99
C HIS A 1102 -12.18 39.63 -8.17
N LYS A 1103 -11.76 38.38 -8.30
CA LYS A 1103 -10.93 37.91 -9.43
C LYS A 1103 -11.72 37.80 -10.75
N LEU A 1104 -13.05 37.89 -10.68
CA LEU A 1104 -13.93 37.89 -11.85
C LEU A 1104 -14.16 39.29 -12.43
N ASP A 1105 -13.53 40.33 -11.86
CA ASP A 1105 -13.61 41.71 -12.37
C ASP A 1105 -13.18 41.76 -13.84
N GLY A 1106 -14.11 42.14 -14.73
CA GLY A 1106 -13.89 42.17 -16.19
C GLY A 1106 -14.46 40.98 -16.98
N ILE A 1107 -15.07 40.00 -16.30
CA ILE A 1107 -15.84 38.90 -16.92
C ILE A 1107 -17.33 39.28 -16.92
N ASP A 1108 -18.01 39.09 -18.04
CA ASP A 1108 -19.45 39.36 -18.16
C ASP A 1108 -20.26 38.26 -17.47
N ALA A 1109 -20.78 38.56 -16.28
CA ALA A 1109 -21.60 37.63 -15.50
C ALA A 1109 -23.00 37.41 -16.09
N ASP A 1110 -23.43 38.21 -17.08
CA ASP A 1110 -24.70 38.03 -17.80
C ASP A 1110 -24.55 37.10 -19.02
N ASP A 1111 -23.32 36.74 -19.43
CA ASP A 1111 -23.06 35.77 -20.49
C ASP A 1111 -23.15 34.33 -19.97
N ALA A 1112 -24.18 33.61 -20.43
CA ALA A 1112 -24.44 32.24 -20.02
C ALA A 1112 -23.29 31.26 -20.37
N SER A 1113 -22.50 31.55 -21.41
CA SER A 1113 -21.35 30.73 -21.79
C SER A 1113 -20.17 30.84 -20.80
N LEU A 1114 -20.16 31.89 -19.96
CA LEU A 1114 -19.11 32.16 -18.97
C LEU A 1114 -19.53 31.81 -17.53
N HIS A 1115 -20.73 31.25 -17.31
CA HIS A 1115 -21.20 30.88 -15.98
C HIS A 1115 -20.31 29.88 -15.24
N TRP A 1116 -19.51 29.08 -15.93
CA TRP A 1116 -18.53 28.19 -15.31
C TRP A 1116 -17.46 28.94 -14.50
N THR A 1117 -17.18 30.22 -14.83
CA THR A 1117 -16.21 31.06 -14.09
C THR A 1117 -16.69 31.37 -12.66
N LEU A 1118 -18.00 31.30 -12.40
CA LEU A 1118 -18.59 31.56 -11.08
C LEU A 1118 -18.39 30.40 -10.08
N VAL A 1119 -18.02 29.21 -10.57
CA VAL A 1119 -17.99 27.96 -9.78
C VAL A 1119 -17.15 28.08 -8.50
N PRO A 1120 -15.88 28.56 -8.52
CA PRO A 1120 -15.08 28.66 -7.31
C PRO A 1120 -15.64 29.61 -6.25
N GLY A 1121 -16.27 30.71 -6.66
CA GLY A 1121 -16.88 31.66 -5.72
C GLY A 1121 -18.17 31.13 -5.13
N THR A 1122 -19.03 30.56 -5.96
CA THR A 1122 -20.35 30.03 -5.55
C THR A 1122 -20.22 28.78 -4.69
N SER A 1123 -19.32 27.85 -5.02
CA SER A 1123 -19.05 26.65 -4.22
C SER A 1123 -18.65 27.02 -2.79
N LEU A 1124 -17.63 27.87 -2.62
CA LEU A 1124 -17.19 28.33 -1.30
C LEU A 1124 -18.28 29.10 -0.54
N LEU A 1125 -19.07 29.94 -1.22
CA LEU A 1125 -20.19 30.65 -0.58
C LEU A 1125 -21.23 29.68 0.00
N ILE A 1126 -21.61 28.65 -0.76
CA ILE A 1126 -22.58 27.65 -0.30
C ILE A 1126 -21.98 26.82 0.84
N ALA A 1127 -20.72 26.41 0.73
CA ALA A 1127 -20.01 25.66 1.77
C ALA A 1127 -19.97 26.45 3.10
N VAL A 1128 -19.54 27.71 3.09
CA VAL A 1128 -19.52 28.57 4.28
C VAL A 1128 -20.93 28.75 4.86
N ALA A 1129 -21.94 28.99 4.02
CA ALA A 1129 -23.32 29.11 4.48
C ALA A 1129 -23.83 27.81 5.13
N ALA A 1130 -23.53 26.66 4.53
CA ALA A 1130 -23.92 25.35 5.06
C ALA A 1130 -23.27 25.07 6.43
N ARG A 1131 -21.96 25.31 6.56
CA ARG A 1131 -21.23 25.10 7.82
C ARG A 1131 -21.66 26.06 8.93
N VAL A 1132 -21.93 27.34 8.60
CA VAL A 1132 -22.54 28.30 9.55
C VAL A 1132 -23.88 27.79 10.06
N LEU A 1133 -24.76 27.35 9.15
CA LEU A 1133 -26.09 26.87 9.52
C LEU A 1133 -26.02 25.56 10.34
N ALA A 1134 -25.07 24.67 10.03
CA ALA A 1134 -24.85 23.45 10.79
C ALA A 1134 -24.54 23.74 12.26
N ARG A 1135 -23.59 24.65 12.53
CA ARG A 1135 -23.23 25.04 13.90
C ARG A 1135 -24.37 25.80 14.59
N ALA A 1136 -25.00 26.74 13.90
CA ALA A 1136 -26.14 27.50 14.45
C ALA A 1136 -27.34 26.59 14.79
N LYS A 1137 -27.59 25.53 14.01
CA LYS A 1137 -28.68 24.59 14.26
C LYS A 1137 -28.36 23.62 15.40
N ALA A 1138 -27.10 23.27 15.59
CA ALA A 1138 -26.66 22.48 16.73
C ALA A 1138 -26.85 23.23 18.06
N GLU A 1139 -26.65 24.54 18.06
CA GLU A 1139 -26.94 25.42 19.21
C GLU A 1139 -28.44 25.71 19.35
N ASN A 1140 -29.15 25.92 18.24
CA ASN A 1140 -30.57 26.25 18.22
C ASN A 1140 -31.33 25.53 17.08
N PRO A 1141 -32.09 24.46 17.39
CA PRO A 1141 -32.82 23.67 16.39
C PRO A 1141 -33.86 24.45 15.56
N GLU A 1142 -34.32 25.62 16.02
CA GLU A 1142 -35.31 26.48 15.33
C GLU A 1142 -34.71 27.30 14.17
N VAL A 1143 -33.37 27.29 14.01
CA VAL A 1143 -32.71 27.99 12.90
C VAL A 1143 -33.08 27.31 11.57
N SER A 1144 -33.76 28.06 10.69
CA SER A 1144 -34.12 27.57 9.36
C SER A 1144 -32.89 27.38 8.47
N ASP A 1145 -32.73 26.18 7.93
CA ASP A 1145 -31.70 25.80 6.96
C ASP A 1145 -32.22 25.76 5.50
N ALA A 1146 -33.47 26.19 5.27
CA ALA A 1146 -34.16 26.13 3.98
C ALA A 1146 -33.35 26.77 2.84
N ALA A 1147 -32.66 27.88 3.12
CA ALA A 1147 -31.87 28.62 2.14
C ALA A 1147 -30.74 27.78 1.49
N VAL A 1148 -30.20 26.78 2.20
CA VAL A 1148 -29.21 25.85 1.64
C VAL A 1148 -29.86 24.52 1.25
N ARG A 1149 -30.82 24.03 2.05
CA ARG A 1149 -31.53 22.77 1.78
C ARG A 1149 -32.23 22.76 0.42
N ASP A 1150 -32.80 23.87 -0.01
CA ASP A 1150 -33.45 24.00 -1.33
C ASP A 1150 -32.44 23.94 -2.49
N LEU A 1151 -31.16 24.23 -2.22
CA LEU A 1151 -30.07 24.20 -3.20
C LEU A 1151 -29.34 22.86 -3.24
N THR A 1152 -29.54 22.00 -2.25
CA THR A 1152 -28.88 20.70 -2.11
C THR A 1152 -28.86 19.88 -3.41
N PRO A 1153 -29.96 19.70 -4.17
CA PRO A 1153 -29.92 18.93 -5.41
C PRO A 1153 -28.98 19.52 -6.47
N LEU A 1154 -28.98 20.86 -6.62
CA LEU A 1154 -28.15 21.57 -7.59
C LEU A 1154 -26.67 21.59 -7.16
N TRP A 1155 -26.42 21.77 -5.85
CA TRP A 1155 -25.07 21.77 -5.33
C TRP A 1155 -24.45 20.36 -5.37
N ALA A 1156 -25.24 19.32 -5.10
CA ALA A 1156 -24.80 17.94 -5.26
C ALA A 1156 -24.45 17.62 -6.73
N GLN A 1157 -25.26 18.09 -7.69
CA GLN A 1157 -24.96 17.96 -9.12
C GLN A 1157 -23.66 18.70 -9.50
N LEU A 1158 -23.44 19.91 -8.95
CA LEU A 1158 -22.18 20.63 -9.15
C LEU A 1158 -21.00 19.84 -8.54
N ALA A 1159 -21.18 19.25 -7.36
CA ALA A 1159 -20.16 18.46 -6.69
C ALA A 1159 -19.78 17.19 -7.45
N ASP A 1160 -20.68 16.60 -8.23
CA ASP A 1160 -20.35 15.48 -9.13
C ASP A 1160 -19.46 15.93 -10.31
N LEU A 1161 -19.61 17.18 -10.75
CA LEU A 1161 -18.82 17.75 -11.84
C LEU A 1161 -17.46 18.27 -11.39
N VAL A 1162 -17.36 18.80 -10.16
CA VAL A 1162 -16.12 19.41 -9.63
C VAL A 1162 -15.84 18.96 -8.19
N PRO A 1163 -15.71 17.63 -7.94
CA PRO A 1163 -15.60 17.09 -6.60
C PRO A 1163 -14.38 17.60 -5.83
N THR A 1164 -13.23 17.74 -6.50
CA THR A 1164 -11.97 18.16 -5.88
C THR A 1164 -12.09 19.56 -5.29
N LEU A 1165 -12.72 20.46 -6.03
CA LEU A 1165 -13.00 21.82 -5.57
C LEU A 1165 -13.94 21.83 -4.36
N VAL A 1166 -15.03 21.06 -4.42
CA VAL A 1166 -16.03 21.04 -3.33
C VAL A 1166 -15.46 20.44 -2.04
N MET A 1167 -14.61 19.41 -2.13
CA MET A 1167 -13.89 18.86 -0.98
C MET A 1167 -13.02 19.91 -0.29
N SER A 1168 -12.20 20.62 -1.07
CA SER A 1168 -11.32 21.67 -0.57
C SER A 1168 -12.12 22.83 0.05
N ASP A 1169 -13.19 23.28 -0.63
CA ASP A 1169 -14.05 24.36 -0.16
C ASP A 1169 -14.79 24.03 1.13
N LEU A 1170 -15.21 22.77 1.32
CA LEU A 1170 -15.83 22.31 2.57
C LEU A 1170 -14.84 22.33 3.75
N LEU A 1171 -13.59 21.93 3.54
CA LEU A 1171 -12.54 21.98 4.55
C LEU A 1171 -12.22 23.42 4.96
N ILE A 1172 -12.00 24.29 3.98
CA ILE A 1172 -11.73 25.72 4.20
C ILE A 1172 -12.92 26.37 4.91
N ALA A 1173 -14.15 26.08 4.46
CA ALA A 1173 -15.35 26.60 5.07
C ALA A 1173 -15.49 26.19 6.55
N ASP A 1174 -15.25 24.93 6.90
CA ASP A 1174 -15.35 24.48 8.28
C ASP A 1174 -14.23 25.05 9.16
N ALA A 1175 -13.01 25.21 8.64
CA ALA A 1175 -11.91 25.90 9.34
C ALA A 1175 -12.23 27.39 9.58
N LEU A 1176 -12.71 28.12 8.56
CA LEU A 1176 -13.13 29.52 8.69
C LEU A 1176 -14.26 29.71 9.70
N VAL A 1177 -15.27 28.83 9.68
CA VAL A 1177 -16.41 28.89 10.60
C VAL A 1177 -15.97 28.52 12.01
N THR A 1178 -15.13 27.51 12.19
CA THR A 1178 -14.56 27.13 13.48
C THR A 1178 -13.79 28.30 14.10
N HIS A 1179 -12.92 28.96 13.33
CA HIS A 1179 -12.22 30.15 13.79
C HIS A 1179 -13.17 31.30 14.13
N ALA A 1180 -14.19 31.53 13.30
CA ALA A 1180 -15.15 32.61 13.52
C ALA A 1180 -15.98 32.42 14.82
N LEU A 1181 -16.19 31.18 15.26
CA LEU A 1181 -16.93 30.84 16.47
C LEU A 1181 -16.03 30.75 17.72
N HIS A 1182 -14.83 30.18 17.60
CA HIS A 1182 -13.99 29.81 18.74
C HIS A 1182 -12.66 30.58 18.83
N GLY A 1183 -12.29 31.35 17.80
CA GLY A 1183 -10.98 31.99 17.71
C GLY A 1183 -9.88 31.01 17.27
N ASP A 1184 -8.64 31.24 17.70
CA ASP A 1184 -7.53 30.34 17.40
C ASP A 1184 -7.66 29.04 18.21
N VAL A 1185 -7.89 27.94 17.51
CA VAL A 1185 -8.02 26.59 18.08
C VAL A 1185 -6.76 25.73 17.90
N THR A 1186 -5.68 26.33 17.41
CA THR A 1186 -4.42 25.63 17.08
C THR A 1186 -3.36 25.71 18.17
N THR A 1187 -3.55 26.56 19.19
CA THR A 1187 -2.64 26.66 20.34
C THR A 1187 -2.80 25.47 21.28
N LEU A 1188 -1.69 24.80 21.61
CA LEU A 1188 -1.64 23.80 22.66
C LEU A 1188 -1.77 24.48 24.05
N PRO A 1189 -2.48 23.87 25.02
CA PRO A 1189 -2.47 24.37 26.39
C PRO A 1189 -1.04 24.40 26.94
N GLU A 1190 -0.65 25.44 27.69
CA GLU A 1190 0.64 25.44 28.39
C GLU A 1190 0.70 24.21 29.31
N PRO A 1191 1.84 23.49 29.38
CA PRO A 1191 2.00 22.39 30.31
C PRO A 1191 1.79 22.94 31.72
N VAL A 1192 0.82 22.39 32.44
CA VAL A 1192 0.62 22.70 33.86
C VAL A 1192 1.90 22.27 34.57
N THR A 1193 2.78 23.21 34.88
CA THR A 1193 3.87 22.98 35.82
C THR A 1193 3.27 22.46 37.11
N GLU A 1194 3.64 21.25 37.52
CA GLU A 1194 3.40 20.69 38.86
C GLU A 1194 4.13 21.54 39.92
N ALA A 1195 3.64 22.74 40.15
CA ALA A 1195 4.10 23.66 41.18
C ALA A 1195 2.88 24.41 41.73
N GLY A 1196 1.94 23.65 42.32
CA GLY A 1196 0.73 24.24 42.89
C GLY A 1196 -0.21 23.30 43.66
N LEU A 1197 0.16 22.05 43.93
CA LEU A 1197 -0.64 21.12 44.74
C LEU A 1197 -0.01 20.81 46.11
N VAL A 1198 0.69 21.77 46.69
CA VAL A 1198 1.05 21.74 48.12
C VAL A 1198 0.74 23.10 48.73
N GLN A 1199 -0.54 23.35 49.02
CA GLN A 1199 -1.04 24.16 50.15
C GLN A 1199 -2.55 24.28 50.03
N ASP A 1200 -3.26 23.38 50.72
CA ASP A 1200 -4.40 23.71 51.58
C ASP A 1200 -4.99 22.39 52.10
N ALA A 1201 -4.23 21.78 53.02
CA ALA A 1201 -4.75 20.78 53.94
C ALA A 1201 -4.61 21.36 55.34
N ASP A 1202 -5.52 22.26 55.72
CA ASP A 1202 -5.97 22.31 57.10
C ASP A 1202 -7.27 23.10 57.30
N SER A 1203 -8.06 22.61 58.26
CA SER A 1203 -9.27 23.18 58.87
C SER A 1203 -10.64 22.87 58.23
N GLY A 1204 -11.41 22.01 58.91
CA GLY A 1204 -12.88 22.01 58.81
C GLY A 1204 -13.55 20.68 59.11
N ASP A 1205 -13.37 20.15 60.31
CA ASP A 1205 -14.17 19.03 60.84
C ASP A 1205 -15.61 19.48 61.19
N SER A 1206 -16.55 18.56 61.01
CA SER A 1206 -17.87 18.44 61.65
C SER A 1206 -19.09 19.27 61.16
N THR A 1207 -20.11 18.51 60.71
CA THR A 1207 -21.55 18.49 61.12
C THR A 1207 -22.62 18.57 60.00
N ASP A 1208 -23.12 17.38 59.62
CA ASP A 1208 -24.55 16.95 59.57
C ASP A 1208 -25.56 17.64 58.59
N PRO A 1209 -26.77 17.08 58.34
CA PRO A 1209 -27.15 16.57 57.02
C PRO A 1209 -28.46 17.18 56.46
N ALA A 1210 -28.93 16.62 55.34
CA ALA A 1210 -30.25 16.78 54.68
C ALA A 1210 -30.36 17.85 53.59
N LEU A 1211 -30.27 17.41 52.31
CA LEU A 1211 -31.40 17.18 51.40
C LEU A 1211 -30.90 16.65 50.05
#